data_AF-A0A2K6C7U6-F1
#
_entry.id   AF-A0A2K6C7U6-F1
#
_cell.length_a   1.000
_cell.length_b   1.000
_cell.length_c   1.000
_cell.angle_alpha   90.00
_cell.angle_beta   90.00
_cell.angle_gamma   90.00
#
_symmetry.space_group_name_H-M   'P 1'
#
loop_
_entity.id
_entity.type
_entity.pdbx_description
1 polymer ?
#
loop_
_entity_poly.entity_id
_entity_poly.type
_entity_poly.pdbx_seq_one_letter_code
_entity_poly.pdbx_strand_id
1 'polypeptide(L)'
;MEANHCSLGVDLSYPDLVIDVGEVTLGEENRKKLQKTQRNQEKARVIRAACALLNSGGGVIRMEMANKDERPVEMGLDLEESLRNLIQYRYLQAFFETKQQGRRFYIFVKSWSGDPFPKDGSFNSRICSLSTSLYCRSGTSVLPVNSRQAFDFLKTKEGQSKYNLINEGSPPTKIMKAVYQNISDSNPAYKVFQTDTIEYDEILSFPESPSIEFKQFSTEHIQQYVENIIPEYIPAFANTEGGYLFIGVDDKSRKVLGCAKNKVDPNSLKNVIARAISKLPIVHFCSSKPPVECSTKIIEVFRGKELYGYLCVIKVKAFCCVVFSEAPRSWMVKEKYVCPLTTEEWVEKMMDADPEFPPDFAEAFESQLSLSDSPSLCRPVYSKKGLEHKADLQRHLFPVPPGHLQYTPEGVNKQASATFLPGIVILSRSWAVDRNLQEKPESSHPHSLHCSKGAGCRGPDYCTRTAFTLKQNLVNVGGYTGKVCVRAKVLCLSPESSAEALGGTGTWKPCCQSLSDCLARTSGLNRSTAQQYEIFSKNLRKNRELFVHGLPGSGKTIMAMKIMEKIRNVFHCEAERILYVCENQPLRNFISDKKICQAETRKTFMRGYFDHIQHIIIDEAQNFRTEDGYWYWKAKTITQREKDCPGVLWIFLDYFQTSHLGRSGLPLLSAQYPREELTRVVRNADEIAEYIQQEMQRIIENPPVNIPHGYLAILSEAKWAPGVSGNKKIIKNWTMEQIVTFVADTCRFFFERGYSPKDVAVLVSTTREVEHYWHELSKALRKKRVVGLSDASDMSGDRIVLDSVRRFSGLERNIVFGIHPRTTDPAILPNILICLASRAKQHLYIFL
;
A
#
# COMPACT_ATOMS: atom_id res chain seq x y z
N MET A 1 -26.47 0.14 26.20
CA MET A 1 -26.32 1.60 26.39
C MET A 1 -25.40 2.10 25.29
N GLU A 2 -25.99 2.46 24.15
CA GLU A 2 -25.32 3.24 23.11
C GLU A 2 -25.21 4.68 23.63
N ALA A 3 -24.01 5.18 23.84
CA ALA A 3 -23.79 6.54 24.32
C ALA A 3 -22.68 7.22 23.52
N ASN A 4 -23.11 8.20 22.72
CA ASN A 4 -22.36 9.33 22.20
C ASN A 4 -21.19 9.03 21.23
N HIS A 5 -21.54 8.74 19.98
CA HIS A 5 -20.70 9.09 18.83
C HIS A 5 -20.62 10.63 18.68
N CYS A 6 -19.91 11.30 19.58
CA CYS A 6 -19.42 12.65 19.30
C CYS A 6 -18.29 12.48 18.29
N SER A 7 -18.56 12.76 17.01
CA SER A 7 -17.55 12.74 15.96
C SER A 7 -16.56 13.88 16.22
N LEU A 8 -15.37 13.53 16.72
CA LEU A 8 -14.27 14.49 16.80
C LEU A 8 -13.92 14.92 15.36
N GLY A 9 -14.09 16.21 15.10
CA GLY A 9 -13.78 16.83 13.82
C GLY A 9 -12.33 17.32 13.77
N VAL A 10 -11.74 17.29 12.58
CA VAL A 10 -10.41 17.85 12.31
C VAL A 10 -10.56 19.28 11.81
N ASP A 11 -9.86 20.20 12.45
CA ASP A 11 -9.79 21.59 12.06
C ASP A 11 -8.70 21.80 11.00
N LEU A 12 -9.12 21.88 9.74
CA LEU A 12 -8.23 22.09 8.58
C LEU A 12 -7.85 23.57 8.37
N SER A 13 -8.24 24.47 9.27
CA SER A 13 -7.81 25.89 9.21
C SER A 13 -6.35 26.08 9.64
N TYR A 14 -5.70 25.01 10.10
CA TYR A 14 -4.30 25.00 10.52
C TYR A 14 -3.41 24.23 9.52
N PRO A 15 -2.12 24.59 9.43
CA PRO A 15 -1.15 23.88 8.59
C PRO A 15 -0.75 22.50 9.15
N ASP A 16 -1.36 22.07 10.26
CA ASP A 16 -1.18 20.78 10.90
C ASP A 16 -2.55 20.13 11.18
N LEU A 17 -2.58 18.82 11.40
CA LEU A 17 -3.78 18.09 11.83
C LEU A 17 -4.14 18.53 13.25
N VAL A 18 -5.17 19.34 13.41
CA VAL A 18 -5.67 19.78 14.72
C VAL A 18 -6.98 19.07 15.02
N ILE A 19 -7.04 18.37 16.16
CA ILE A 19 -8.29 17.78 16.68
C ILE A 19 -8.71 18.56 17.91
N ASP A 20 -9.90 19.16 17.86
CA ASP A 20 -10.50 19.81 19.02
C ASP A 20 -11.31 18.79 19.84
N VAL A 21 -10.97 18.64 21.12
CA VAL A 21 -11.68 17.74 22.05
C VAL A 21 -12.65 18.48 22.97
N GLY A 22 -12.78 19.80 22.83
CA GLY A 22 -13.64 20.68 23.62
C GLY A 22 -13.10 20.95 25.01
N GLU A 23 -14.00 21.19 25.97
CA GLU A 23 -13.65 21.42 27.37
C GLU A 23 -13.15 20.15 28.06
N VAL A 24 -12.02 20.27 28.76
CA VAL A 24 -11.37 19.22 29.55
C VAL A 24 -10.87 19.82 30.85
N THR A 25 -11.08 19.12 31.96
CA THR A 25 -10.55 19.52 33.28
C THR A 25 -9.11 19.06 33.40
N LEU A 26 -8.19 19.97 33.74
CA LEU A 26 -6.77 19.67 33.89
C LEU A 26 -6.30 19.87 35.35
N GLY A 27 -5.17 19.24 35.69
CA GLY A 27 -4.59 19.22 37.04
C GLY A 27 -5.03 18.01 37.85
N GLU A 28 -4.08 17.33 38.51
CA GLU A 28 -4.36 16.09 39.23
C GLU A 28 -5.40 16.26 40.34
N GLU A 29 -5.31 17.36 41.11
CA GLU A 29 -6.27 17.65 42.16
C GLU A 29 -7.68 17.94 41.62
N ASN A 30 -7.78 18.68 40.52
CA ASN A 30 -9.06 19.01 39.90
C ASN A 30 -9.69 17.79 39.25
N ARG A 31 -8.89 16.94 38.59
CA ARG A 31 -9.36 15.68 38.00
C ARG A 31 -9.79 14.66 39.05
N LYS A 32 -9.17 14.65 40.25
CA LYS A 32 -9.62 13.84 41.38
C LYS A 32 -10.99 14.25 41.93
N LYS A 33 -11.35 15.54 41.83
CA LYS A 33 -12.65 16.06 42.27
C LYS A 33 -13.79 15.76 41.28
N LEU A 34 -13.49 15.39 40.04
CA LEU A 34 -14.51 15.04 39.04
C LEU A 34 -15.24 13.73 39.37
N GLN A 35 -16.52 13.67 38.98
CA GLN A 35 -17.24 12.40 38.93
C GLN A 35 -16.55 11.41 38.00
N LYS A 36 -16.47 10.14 38.40
CA LYS A 36 -15.75 9.08 37.66
C LYS A 36 -16.21 8.97 36.20
N THR A 37 -17.51 9.12 35.94
CA THR A 37 -18.10 9.06 34.59
C THR A 37 -17.61 10.20 33.71
N GLN A 38 -17.65 11.44 34.20
CA GLN A 38 -17.18 12.62 33.47
C GLN A 38 -15.66 12.54 33.22
N ARG A 39 -14.88 12.18 34.24
CA ARG A 39 -13.42 11.99 34.12
C ARG A 39 -13.08 10.97 33.03
N ASN A 40 -13.81 9.86 32.97
CA ASN A 40 -13.63 8.83 31.96
C ASN A 40 -14.05 9.27 30.56
N GLN A 41 -15.10 10.08 30.42
CA GLN A 41 -15.52 10.64 29.13
C GLN A 41 -14.50 11.64 28.57
N GLU A 42 -14.01 12.57 29.39
CA GLU A 42 -12.92 13.48 29.01
C GLU A 42 -11.67 12.71 28.59
N LYS A 43 -11.27 11.73 29.40
CA LYS A 43 -10.13 10.85 29.11
C LYS A 43 -10.29 10.11 27.79
N ALA A 44 -11.46 9.52 27.54
CA ALA A 44 -11.72 8.79 26.30
C ALA A 44 -11.60 9.69 25.06
N ARG A 45 -12.06 10.94 25.12
CA ARG A 45 -11.93 11.90 24.00
C ARG A 45 -10.47 12.22 23.70
N VAL A 46 -9.66 12.50 24.72
CA VAL A 46 -8.22 12.81 24.57
C VAL A 46 -7.46 11.62 23.99
N ILE A 47 -7.68 10.40 24.52
CA ILE A 47 -6.99 9.19 24.05
C ILE A 47 -7.40 8.82 22.63
N ARG A 48 -8.68 8.99 22.28
CA ARG A 48 -9.16 8.76 20.90
C ARG A 48 -8.48 9.72 19.91
N ALA A 49 -8.36 11.00 20.25
CA ALA A 49 -7.65 11.99 19.44
C ALA A 49 -6.15 11.66 19.32
N ALA A 50 -5.51 11.29 20.42
CA ALA A 50 -4.11 10.90 20.44
C ALA A 50 -3.82 9.69 19.54
N CYS A 51 -4.62 8.62 19.67
CA CYS A 51 -4.50 7.42 18.84
C CYS A 51 -4.69 7.74 17.35
N ALA A 52 -5.68 8.57 17.02
CA ALA A 52 -5.92 9.00 15.65
C ALA A 52 -4.73 9.75 15.05
N LEU A 53 -4.15 10.72 15.78
CA LEU A 53 -3.00 11.49 15.32
C LEU A 53 -1.75 10.63 15.18
N LEU A 54 -1.47 9.74 16.14
CA LEU A 54 -0.37 8.77 16.07
C LEU A 54 -0.43 7.98 14.75
N ASN A 55 -1.63 7.50 14.39
CA ASN A 55 -1.84 6.71 13.19
C ASN A 55 -1.97 7.51 11.88
N SER A 56 -1.91 8.86 11.94
CA SER A 56 -2.19 9.75 10.79
C SER A 56 -1.10 10.79 10.53
N GLY A 57 0.15 10.48 10.88
CA GLY A 57 1.28 11.37 10.62
C GLY A 57 1.50 12.46 11.68
N GLY A 58 0.94 12.30 12.88
CA GLY A 58 1.02 13.24 14.01
C GLY A 58 0.16 14.49 13.83
N GLY A 59 0.18 15.38 14.83
CA GLY A 59 -0.56 16.65 14.82
C GLY A 59 -0.71 17.25 16.21
N VAL A 60 -1.81 17.97 16.45
CA VAL A 60 -2.07 18.68 17.70
C VAL A 60 -3.47 18.38 18.22
N ILE A 61 -3.58 18.04 19.50
CA ILE A 61 -4.85 18.02 20.22
C ILE A 61 -5.03 19.39 20.86
N ARG A 62 -6.14 20.06 20.56
CA ARG A 62 -6.55 21.32 21.16
C ARG A 62 -7.67 21.05 22.16
N MET A 63 -7.57 21.65 23.35
CA MET A 63 -8.65 21.63 24.34
C MET A 63 -8.73 22.95 25.09
N GLU A 64 -9.92 23.24 25.62
CA GLU A 64 -10.16 24.37 26.49
C GLU A 64 -10.22 23.91 27.95
N MET A 65 -9.57 24.64 28.85
CA MET A 65 -9.54 24.32 30.26
C MET A 65 -10.88 24.65 30.91
N ALA A 66 -11.54 23.60 31.42
CA ALA A 66 -12.80 23.73 32.15
C ALA A 66 -12.59 24.40 33.52
N ASN A 67 -11.45 24.15 34.16
CA ASN A 67 -11.04 24.86 35.37
C ASN A 67 -10.59 26.29 35.01
N LYS A 68 -11.01 27.27 35.80
CA LYS A 68 -10.76 28.71 35.58
C LYS A 68 -9.35 29.17 35.97
N ASP A 69 -8.40 28.24 36.08
CA ASP A 69 -7.04 28.52 36.53
C ASP A 69 -6.20 29.07 35.36
N GLU A 70 -5.75 30.32 35.45
CA GLU A 70 -4.86 30.93 34.45
C GLU A 70 -3.38 30.54 34.64
N ARG A 71 -3.04 29.87 35.75
CA ARG A 71 -1.68 29.40 36.03
C ARG A 71 -1.36 28.16 35.18
N PRO A 72 -0.08 27.88 34.89
CA PRO A 72 0.33 26.62 34.29
C PRO A 72 -0.15 25.43 35.14
N VAL A 73 -0.90 24.51 34.54
CA VAL A 73 -1.41 23.29 35.20
C VAL A 73 -0.89 22.05 34.47
N GLU A 74 -0.55 21.02 35.23
CA GLU A 74 -0.25 19.68 34.73
C GLU A 74 -1.50 18.99 34.13
N MET A 75 -1.30 17.91 33.36
CA MET A 75 -2.42 17.25 32.68
C MET A 75 -3.32 16.47 33.66
N GLY A 76 -2.71 15.80 34.63
CA GLY A 76 -3.34 14.84 35.55
C GLY A 76 -2.90 13.41 35.23
N LEU A 77 -2.70 12.62 36.28
CA LEU A 77 -2.03 11.32 36.21
C LEU A 77 -2.84 10.30 35.40
N ASP A 78 -4.18 10.37 35.42
CA ASP A 78 -5.03 9.45 34.67
C ASP A 78 -4.91 9.63 33.15
N LEU A 79 -4.70 10.87 32.68
CA LEU A 79 -4.45 11.19 31.28
C LEU A 79 -3.03 10.78 30.88
N GLU A 80 -2.03 11.10 31.69
CA GLU A 80 -0.63 10.72 31.43
C GLU A 80 -0.44 9.21 31.39
N GLU A 81 -1.02 8.46 32.33
CA GLU A 81 -0.97 7.00 32.38
C GLU A 81 -1.67 6.40 31.16
N SER A 82 -2.82 6.95 30.76
CA SER A 82 -3.55 6.45 29.59
C SER A 82 -2.80 6.71 28.27
N LEU A 83 -2.14 7.87 28.14
CA LEU A 83 -1.27 8.16 26.99
C LEU A 83 -0.03 7.26 26.99
N ARG A 84 0.54 6.99 28.17
CA ARG A 84 1.68 6.06 28.33
C ARG A 84 1.30 4.63 27.95
N ASN A 85 0.11 4.18 28.36
CA ASN A 85 -0.44 2.88 28.00
C ASN A 85 -0.75 2.76 26.50
N LEU A 86 -1.11 3.87 25.84
CA LEU A 86 -1.35 3.91 24.39
C LEU A 86 -0.06 3.68 23.58
N ILE A 87 1.05 4.32 23.96
CA ILE A 87 2.35 4.14 23.29
C ILE A 87 3.14 2.93 23.81
N GLN A 88 2.75 2.39 24.97
CA GLN A 88 3.42 1.32 25.69
C GLN A 88 4.92 1.58 25.87
N TYR A 89 5.29 2.84 26.10
CA TYR A 89 6.68 3.29 26.19
C TYR A 89 6.90 4.08 27.48
N ARG A 90 8.10 3.99 28.06
CA ARG A 90 8.38 4.55 29.39
C ARG A 90 8.39 6.09 29.38
N TYR A 91 8.88 6.69 28.30
CA TYR A 91 9.03 8.15 28.18
C TYR A 91 7.90 8.77 27.35
N LEU A 92 6.96 9.44 28.03
CA LEU A 92 5.81 10.10 27.40
C LEU A 92 6.26 11.16 26.36
N GLN A 93 7.34 11.87 26.65
CA GLN A 93 7.91 12.96 25.86
C GLN A 93 8.46 12.52 24.49
N ALA A 94 8.64 11.20 24.29
CA ALA A 94 9.02 10.64 23.00
C ALA A 94 7.96 10.91 21.92
N PHE A 95 6.68 10.95 22.31
CA PHE A 95 5.55 11.15 21.39
C PHE A 95 4.68 12.36 21.73
N PHE A 96 4.63 12.80 22.99
CA PHE A 96 3.72 13.86 23.43
C PHE A 96 4.46 15.03 24.06
N GLU A 97 4.17 16.25 23.62
CA GLU A 97 4.58 17.49 24.30
C GLU A 97 3.36 18.33 24.64
N THR A 98 3.39 19.00 25.79
CA THR A 98 2.28 19.83 26.24
C THR A 98 2.65 21.30 26.21
N LYS A 99 1.67 22.15 25.91
CA LYS A 99 1.82 23.60 26.03
C LYS A 99 0.49 24.23 26.44
N GLN A 100 0.53 25.10 27.44
CA GLN A 100 -0.61 25.92 27.83
C GLN A 100 -0.43 27.34 27.31
N GLN A 101 -1.53 27.94 26.83
CA GLN A 101 -1.59 29.35 26.44
C GLN A 101 -2.93 29.94 26.91
N GLY A 102 -2.90 30.67 28.03
CA GLY A 102 -4.11 31.12 28.70
C GLY A 102 -4.98 29.93 29.09
N ARG A 103 -6.25 29.94 28.64
CA ARG A 103 -7.23 28.86 28.86
C ARG A 103 -7.16 27.71 27.86
N ARG A 104 -6.27 27.79 26.86
CA ARG A 104 -6.10 26.73 25.86
C ARG A 104 -4.93 25.85 26.23
N PHE A 105 -5.13 24.55 26.11
CA PHE A 105 -4.11 23.54 26.32
C PHE A 105 -3.90 22.74 25.04
N TYR A 106 -2.65 22.48 24.71
CA TYR A 106 -2.23 21.81 23.49
C TYR A 106 -1.40 20.58 23.82
N ILE A 107 -1.72 19.46 23.18
CA ILE A 107 -0.87 18.26 23.19
C ILE A 107 -0.36 18.05 21.76
N PHE A 108 0.93 18.25 21.55
CA PHE A 108 1.59 17.94 20.29
C PHE A 108 1.89 16.44 20.24
N VAL A 109 1.41 15.79 19.19
CA VAL A 109 1.52 14.34 18.98
C VAL A 109 2.43 14.08 17.81
N LYS A 110 3.56 13.40 18.05
CA LYS A 110 4.46 12.90 17.01
C LYS A 110 3.76 11.79 16.22
N SER A 111 4.12 11.58 14.95
CA SER A 111 3.66 10.40 14.21
C SER A 111 4.12 9.11 14.90
N TRP A 112 3.28 8.07 14.88
CA TRP A 112 3.72 6.72 15.20
C TRP A 112 4.74 6.27 14.16
N SER A 113 5.84 5.68 14.64
CA SER A 113 6.86 4.99 13.87
C SER A 113 7.42 3.89 14.77
N GLY A 114 7.94 2.80 14.21
CA GLY A 114 8.66 1.78 14.98
C GLY A 114 9.75 2.38 15.88
N ASP A 115 10.19 1.65 16.91
CA ASP A 115 11.17 2.13 17.88
C ASP A 115 12.49 2.49 17.17
N PRO A 116 13.08 3.68 17.41
CA PRO A 116 14.39 4.06 16.86
C PRO A 116 15.57 3.19 17.36
N PHE A 117 15.38 2.30 18.35
CA PHE A 117 16.43 1.42 18.85
C PHE A 117 15.96 -0.03 19.02
N PRO A 118 15.81 -0.81 17.94
CA PRO A 118 15.55 -2.24 18.05
C PRO A 118 16.83 -2.95 18.50
N LYS A 119 17.02 -3.13 19.80
CA LYS A 119 18.14 -3.95 20.30
C LYS A 119 17.96 -5.44 20.01
N ASP A 120 16.74 -5.91 19.74
CA ASP A 120 16.41 -7.33 19.55
C ASP A 120 15.46 -7.63 18.37
N GLY A 121 15.36 -6.75 17.36
CA GLY A 121 14.58 -7.03 16.13
C GLY A 121 13.06 -7.24 16.30
N SER A 122 12.52 -7.09 17.51
CA SER A 122 11.12 -7.41 17.85
C SER A 122 10.28 -6.17 18.13
N PHE A 123 10.10 -5.29 17.14
CA PHE A 123 9.08 -4.25 17.26
C PHE A 123 8.50 -3.74 15.93
N ASN A 124 7.57 -4.52 15.35
CA ASN A 124 6.98 -4.26 14.02
C ASN A 124 5.52 -3.76 14.05
N SER A 125 5.05 -3.21 15.18
CA SER A 125 3.68 -2.68 15.23
C SER A 125 3.55 -1.42 14.38
N ARG A 126 2.90 -1.53 13.21
CA ARG A 126 2.74 -0.44 12.24
C ARG A 126 1.73 0.62 12.67
N ILE A 127 0.80 0.28 13.56
CA ILE A 127 -0.26 1.18 14.05
C ILE A 127 -0.43 1.08 15.57
N CYS A 128 -0.70 2.22 16.19
CA CYS A 128 -1.02 2.33 17.60
C CYS A 128 -2.48 1.92 17.87
N SER A 129 -2.73 1.23 18.98
CA SER A 129 -4.06 0.79 19.39
C SER A 129 -4.21 0.90 20.90
N LEU A 130 -5.37 1.37 21.37
CA LEU A 130 -5.69 1.36 22.79
C LEU A 130 -5.93 -0.07 23.30
N SER A 131 -6.60 -0.88 22.48
CA SER A 131 -6.77 -2.32 22.68
C SER A 131 -6.75 -2.99 21.30
N THR A 132 -6.08 -4.13 21.21
CA THR A 132 -6.10 -4.99 20.02
C THR A 132 -7.39 -5.82 19.95
N SER A 133 -8.10 -5.93 21.09
CA SER A 133 -9.26 -6.81 21.26
C SER A 133 -8.98 -8.29 21.00
N LEU A 134 -7.70 -8.67 20.99
CA LEU A 134 -7.22 -10.05 20.85
C LEU A 134 -6.91 -10.65 22.22
N TYR A 135 -7.27 -11.91 22.39
CA TYR A 135 -6.99 -12.67 23.61
C TYR A 135 -6.36 -14.01 23.26
N CYS A 136 -5.51 -14.49 24.15
CA CYS A 136 -4.94 -15.83 24.12
C CYS A 136 -4.94 -16.46 25.52
N ARG A 137 -4.87 -17.79 25.56
CA ARG A 137 -4.61 -18.55 26.77
C ARG A 137 -3.11 -18.64 27.03
N SER A 138 -2.69 -18.35 28.25
CA SER A 138 -1.32 -18.57 28.72
C SER A 138 -1.36 -19.13 30.13
N GLY A 139 -0.89 -20.37 30.31
CA GLY A 139 -1.09 -21.10 31.56
C GLY A 139 -2.58 -21.22 31.88
N THR A 140 -2.99 -20.77 33.07
CA THR A 140 -4.40 -20.77 33.50
C THR A 140 -5.13 -19.45 33.25
N SER A 141 -4.48 -18.46 32.64
CA SER A 141 -5.01 -17.10 32.51
C SER A 141 -5.39 -16.76 31.06
N VAL A 142 -6.45 -15.97 30.91
CA VAL A 142 -6.73 -15.25 29.67
C VAL A 142 -5.94 -13.95 29.68
N LEU A 143 -5.13 -13.73 28.66
CA LEU A 143 -4.32 -12.52 28.53
C LEU A 143 -4.69 -11.77 27.24
N PRO A 144 -4.87 -10.44 27.31
CA PRO A 144 -4.99 -9.64 26.12
C PRO A 144 -3.64 -9.58 25.40
N VAL A 145 -3.66 -9.75 24.08
CA VAL A 145 -2.46 -9.59 23.25
C VAL A 145 -2.20 -8.10 23.10
N ASN A 146 -1.10 -7.59 23.66
CA ASN A 146 -0.78 -6.16 23.52
C ASN A 146 -0.38 -5.82 22.07
N SER A 147 -0.37 -4.53 21.73
CA SER A 147 -0.03 -4.07 20.37
C SER A 147 1.40 -4.41 19.94
N ARG A 148 2.34 -4.57 20.89
CA ARG A 148 3.73 -5.00 20.62
C ARG A 148 3.76 -6.42 20.04
N GLN A 149 2.97 -7.31 20.63
CA GLN A 149 2.90 -8.74 20.29
C GLN A 149 1.89 -9.05 19.18
N ALA A 150 0.98 -8.12 18.89
CA ALA A 150 -0.08 -8.33 17.90
C ALA A 150 0.44 -8.71 16.52
N PHE A 151 1.51 -8.07 16.05
CA PHE A 151 2.11 -8.38 14.74
C PHE A 151 2.59 -9.83 14.67
N ASP A 152 3.43 -10.24 15.63
CA ASP A 152 4.00 -11.59 15.67
C ASP A 152 2.90 -12.66 15.85
N PHE A 153 1.90 -12.35 16.66
CA PHE A 153 0.73 -13.20 16.86
C PHE A 153 -0.04 -13.42 15.54
N LEU A 154 -0.34 -12.35 14.81
CA LEU A 154 -1.03 -12.42 13.53
C LEU A 154 -0.18 -13.12 12.46
N LYS A 155 1.14 -12.88 12.41
CA LYS A 155 2.08 -13.57 11.51
C LYS A 155 2.15 -15.06 11.77
N THR A 156 2.18 -15.46 13.04
CA THR A 156 2.16 -16.87 13.44
C THR A 156 0.88 -17.55 12.96
N LYS A 157 -0.28 -16.92 13.18
CA LYS A 157 -1.57 -17.42 12.69
C LYS A 157 -1.65 -17.49 11.17
N GLU A 158 -1.13 -16.47 10.47
CA GLU A 158 -1.03 -16.46 9.01
C GLU A 158 -0.21 -17.66 8.50
N GLY A 159 0.98 -17.91 9.08
CA GLY A 159 1.84 -19.04 8.72
C GLY A 159 1.20 -20.40 8.97
N GLN A 160 0.59 -20.59 10.15
CA GLN A 160 -0.13 -21.84 10.48
C GLN A 160 -1.28 -22.13 9.51
N SER A 161 -2.03 -21.10 9.12
CA SER A 161 -3.13 -21.25 8.16
C SER A 161 -2.65 -21.69 6.77
N LYS A 162 -1.47 -21.22 6.33
CA LYS A 162 -0.85 -21.59 5.04
C LYS A 162 -0.28 -23.00 5.06
N TYR A 163 0.31 -23.44 6.17
CA TYR A 163 0.87 -24.79 6.31
C TYR A 163 -0.20 -25.89 6.26
N ASN A 164 -1.39 -25.61 6.82
CA ASN A 164 -2.51 -26.56 6.78
C ASN A 164 -3.06 -26.78 5.36
N LEU A 165 -2.93 -25.80 4.44
CA LEU A 165 -3.32 -25.92 3.03
C LEU A 165 -2.40 -26.84 2.22
N ILE A 166 -1.09 -26.89 2.54
CA ILE A 166 -0.10 -27.70 1.80
C ILE A 166 -0.29 -29.21 2.08
N ASN A 167 -0.89 -29.56 3.22
CA ASN A 167 -1.07 -30.95 3.67
C ASN A 167 -2.50 -31.49 3.48
N GLU A 168 -3.39 -30.80 2.75
CA GLU A 168 -4.73 -31.32 2.46
C GLU A 168 -4.73 -32.58 1.56
N GLY A 169 -3.57 -32.96 0.99
CA GLY A 169 -3.41 -34.17 0.16
C GLY A 169 -2.51 -35.28 0.73
N SER A 170 -1.90 -35.09 1.90
CA SER A 170 -1.03 -36.10 2.53
C SER A 170 -1.62 -36.58 3.85
N PRO A 171 -1.44 -37.87 4.23
CA PRO A 171 -1.80 -38.29 5.57
C PRO A 171 -1.00 -37.41 6.53
N PRO A 172 -1.61 -36.77 7.53
CA PRO A 172 -0.86 -35.94 8.47
C PRO A 172 0.29 -36.79 9.00
N THR A 173 1.50 -36.24 8.95
CA THR A 173 2.72 -36.90 9.43
C THR A 173 2.39 -37.66 10.71
N LYS A 174 2.77 -38.95 10.77
CA LYS A 174 2.44 -39.89 11.85
C LYS A 174 2.66 -39.34 13.27
N ILE A 175 3.48 -38.30 13.41
CA ILE A 175 3.79 -37.59 14.66
C ILE A 175 2.63 -36.69 15.14
N MET A 176 1.83 -36.05 14.27
CA MET A 176 0.68 -35.20 14.70
C MET A 176 -0.62 -35.98 14.92
N LYS A 177 -0.88 -37.03 14.12
CA LYS A 177 -2.10 -37.86 14.28
C LYS A 177 -2.07 -38.69 15.57
N ALA A 178 -0.89 -39.21 15.94
CA ALA A 178 -0.73 -39.99 17.16
C ALA A 178 -0.91 -39.17 18.45
N VAL A 179 -0.70 -37.86 18.39
CA VAL A 179 -0.86 -36.95 19.55
C VAL A 179 -2.29 -36.43 19.66
N TYR A 180 -2.95 -36.03 18.56
CA TYR A 180 -4.28 -35.40 18.66
C TYR A 180 -5.47 -36.38 18.72
N GLN A 181 -5.39 -37.56 18.09
CA GLN A 181 -6.50 -38.54 18.15
C GLN A 181 -6.53 -39.33 19.48
N ASN A 182 -5.40 -39.45 20.18
CA ASN A 182 -5.33 -40.17 21.46
C ASN A 182 -5.63 -39.30 22.71
N ILE A 183 -5.76 -37.97 22.56
CA ILE A 183 -6.05 -37.04 23.68
C ILE A 183 -7.57 -36.77 23.86
N SER A 184 -8.38 -37.01 22.82
CA SER A 184 -9.83 -36.75 22.85
C SER A 184 -10.59 -37.55 23.93
N ASP A 185 -10.25 -38.83 24.09
CA ASP A 185 -11.04 -39.75 24.93
C ASP A 185 -10.55 -39.82 26.40
N SER A 186 -9.40 -39.20 26.69
CA SER A 186 -8.81 -39.15 28.04
C SER A 186 -8.98 -37.81 28.77
N ASN A 187 -9.45 -36.75 28.09
CA ASN A 187 -9.64 -35.44 28.71
C ASN A 187 -10.80 -35.48 29.74
N PRO A 188 -10.53 -35.28 31.05
CA PRO A 188 -11.56 -35.34 32.08
C PRO A 188 -12.64 -34.25 31.90
N ALA A 189 -12.31 -33.10 31.29
CA ALA A 189 -13.31 -32.08 30.94
C ALA A 189 -14.29 -32.57 29.87
N TYR A 190 -13.84 -33.40 28.92
CA TYR A 190 -14.73 -34.00 27.93
C TYR A 190 -15.69 -35.00 28.55
N LYS A 191 -15.26 -35.76 29.57
CA LYS A 191 -16.15 -36.66 30.32
C LYS A 191 -17.29 -35.89 30.98
N VAL A 192 -16.98 -34.79 31.67
CA VAL A 192 -18.01 -33.90 32.25
C VAL A 192 -18.88 -33.29 31.15
N PHE A 193 -18.29 -32.87 30.03
CA PHE A 193 -19.06 -32.38 28.88
C PHE A 193 -20.03 -33.43 28.28
N GLN A 194 -19.81 -34.73 28.52
CA GLN A 194 -20.71 -35.79 28.07
C GLN A 194 -21.76 -36.19 29.11
N THR A 195 -21.64 -35.80 30.38
CA THR A 195 -22.67 -36.09 31.39
C THR A 195 -23.88 -35.18 31.24
N ASP A 196 -25.07 -35.69 31.60
CA ASP A 196 -26.32 -34.91 31.60
C ASP A 196 -26.65 -34.36 32.99
N THR A 197 -26.12 -34.98 34.05
CA THR A 197 -26.33 -34.60 35.44
C THR A 197 -25.02 -34.53 36.21
N ILE A 198 -24.99 -33.72 37.27
CA ILE A 198 -23.87 -33.55 38.21
C ILE A 198 -24.39 -33.14 39.60
N GLU A 199 -23.70 -33.50 40.68
CA GLU A 199 -24.15 -33.16 42.04
C GLU A 199 -23.69 -31.76 42.45
N TYR A 200 -24.53 -31.08 43.24
CA TYR A 200 -24.21 -29.81 43.87
C TYR A 200 -23.08 -30.00 44.90
N ASP A 201 -22.13 -29.06 44.94
CA ASP A 201 -20.89 -29.14 45.73
C ASP A 201 -19.93 -30.27 45.32
N GLU A 202 -20.20 -30.99 44.21
CA GLU A 202 -19.24 -31.93 43.64
C GLU A 202 -17.95 -31.18 43.22
N ILE A 203 -16.80 -31.74 43.60
CA ILE A 203 -15.50 -31.14 43.28
C ILE A 203 -14.99 -31.75 41.98
N LEU A 204 -14.81 -30.93 40.96
CA LEU A 204 -14.22 -31.39 39.69
C LEU A 204 -12.78 -31.89 39.92
N SER A 205 -12.47 -33.07 39.38
CA SER A 205 -11.20 -33.77 39.59
C SER A 205 -9.98 -33.13 38.91
N PHE A 206 -10.18 -32.04 38.18
CA PHE A 206 -9.16 -31.33 37.41
C PHE A 206 -9.17 -29.83 37.73
N PRO A 207 -8.01 -29.17 37.71
CA PRO A 207 -7.93 -27.71 37.86
C PRO A 207 -8.14 -26.99 36.51
N GLU A 208 -8.17 -25.66 36.56
CA GLU A 208 -8.00 -24.83 35.37
C GLU A 208 -6.66 -25.11 34.68
N SER A 209 -6.63 -24.93 33.36
CA SER A 209 -5.49 -25.23 32.51
C SER A 209 -5.54 -24.37 31.25
N PRO A 210 -4.55 -24.44 30.34
CA PRO A 210 -4.62 -23.72 29.07
C PRO A 210 -5.91 -23.98 28.26
N SER A 211 -6.51 -25.16 28.42
CA SER A 211 -7.72 -25.61 27.73
C SER A 211 -8.97 -25.71 28.64
N ILE A 212 -8.90 -25.30 29.90
CA ILE A 212 -10.02 -25.36 30.87
C ILE A 212 -10.07 -24.07 31.68
N GLU A 213 -11.24 -23.43 31.72
CA GLU A 213 -11.53 -22.27 32.55
C GLU A 213 -12.83 -22.50 33.35
N PHE A 214 -12.81 -22.13 34.63
CA PHE A 214 -13.97 -22.13 35.50
C PHE A 214 -14.45 -20.71 35.73
N LYS A 215 -15.77 -20.52 35.79
CA LYS A 215 -16.40 -19.28 36.18
C LYS A 215 -17.61 -19.55 37.02
N GLN A 216 -17.78 -18.82 38.11
CA GLN A 216 -19.03 -18.83 38.86
C GLN A 216 -20.06 -17.91 38.21
N PHE A 217 -21.36 -18.20 38.35
CA PHE A 217 -22.42 -17.28 37.94
C PHE A 217 -22.50 -16.05 38.84
N SER A 218 -22.68 -14.86 38.25
CA SER A 218 -23.12 -13.68 38.99
C SER A 218 -24.59 -13.84 39.43
N THR A 219 -24.90 -13.54 40.69
CA THR A 219 -26.14 -13.93 41.37
C THR A 219 -27.38 -13.11 40.97
N GLU A 220 -27.23 -11.98 40.29
CA GLU A 220 -28.32 -11.04 39.96
C GLU A 220 -28.72 -11.03 38.47
N HIS A 221 -27.77 -11.17 37.53
CA HIS A 221 -28.04 -11.08 36.08
C HIS A 221 -27.26 -12.12 35.25
N ILE A 222 -27.65 -13.39 35.33
CA ILE A 222 -26.91 -14.50 34.72
C ILE A 222 -26.75 -14.38 33.20
N GLN A 223 -27.82 -14.07 32.46
CA GLN A 223 -27.74 -13.98 31.00
C GLN A 223 -26.81 -12.85 30.54
N GLN A 224 -26.89 -11.67 31.19
CA GLN A 224 -25.99 -10.55 30.90
C GLN A 224 -24.55 -10.88 31.27
N TYR A 225 -24.34 -11.56 32.40
CA TYR A 225 -23.01 -12.02 32.80
C TYR A 225 -22.41 -12.96 31.76
N VAL A 226 -23.18 -13.96 31.30
CA VAL A 226 -22.73 -14.89 30.26
C VAL A 226 -22.46 -14.15 28.94
N GLU A 227 -23.33 -13.24 28.51
CA GLU A 227 -23.09 -12.42 27.30
C GLU A 227 -21.78 -11.60 27.41
N ASN A 228 -21.40 -11.15 28.61
CA ASN A 228 -20.21 -10.33 28.83
C ASN A 228 -18.89 -11.12 28.88
N ILE A 229 -18.90 -12.39 29.33
CA ILE A 229 -17.67 -13.19 29.41
C ILE A 229 -17.33 -13.88 28.08
N ILE A 230 -18.33 -14.15 27.23
CA ILE A 230 -18.13 -14.81 25.92
C ILE A 230 -17.08 -14.11 25.04
N PRO A 231 -17.12 -12.77 24.85
CA PRO A 231 -16.13 -12.05 24.08
C PRO A 231 -14.69 -12.20 24.57
N GLU A 232 -14.45 -12.51 25.84
CA GLU A 232 -13.10 -12.67 26.38
C GLU A 232 -12.60 -14.12 26.20
N TYR A 233 -13.39 -15.09 26.67
CA TYR A 233 -12.95 -16.49 26.77
C TYR A 233 -13.02 -17.25 25.44
N ILE A 234 -14.05 -17.02 24.62
CA ILE A 234 -14.19 -17.77 23.36
C ILE A 234 -13.06 -17.41 22.38
N PRO A 235 -12.72 -16.14 22.14
CA PRO A 235 -11.55 -15.81 21.33
C PRO A 235 -10.26 -16.33 21.95
N ALA A 236 -10.09 -16.28 23.27
CA ALA A 236 -8.89 -16.78 23.94
C ALA A 236 -8.63 -18.27 23.63
N PHE A 237 -9.67 -19.11 23.69
CA PHE A 237 -9.57 -20.53 23.35
C PHE A 237 -9.44 -20.76 21.83
N ALA A 238 -10.24 -20.07 21.02
CA ALA A 238 -10.21 -20.22 19.56
C ALA A 238 -8.83 -19.83 18.98
N ASN A 239 -8.23 -18.78 19.53
CA ASN A 239 -6.91 -18.30 19.13
C ASN A 239 -5.75 -19.18 19.61
N THR A 240 -5.97 -20.15 20.50
CA THR A 240 -4.96 -21.10 20.96
C THR A 240 -5.33 -22.52 20.51
N GLU A 241 -5.32 -23.49 21.42
CA GLU A 241 -5.51 -24.93 21.15
C GLU A 241 -6.97 -25.38 21.34
N GLY A 242 -7.90 -24.44 21.53
CA GLY A 242 -9.27 -24.74 21.94
C GLY A 242 -9.38 -25.06 23.44
N GLY A 243 -10.58 -25.39 23.89
CA GLY A 243 -10.82 -25.70 25.30
C GLY A 243 -12.28 -25.73 25.73
N TYR A 244 -12.47 -25.66 27.04
CA TYR A 244 -13.76 -25.76 27.74
C TYR A 244 -13.90 -24.61 28.73
N LEU A 245 -15.00 -23.86 28.59
CA LEU A 245 -15.43 -22.87 29.57
C LEU A 245 -16.58 -23.45 30.40
N PHE A 246 -16.38 -23.66 31.69
CA PHE A 246 -17.42 -24.08 32.63
C PHE A 246 -17.96 -22.89 33.40
N ILE A 247 -19.26 -22.64 33.31
CA ILE A 247 -19.96 -21.54 33.97
C ILE A 247 -20.95 -22.13 34.99
N GLY A 248 -20.69 -21.87 36.26
CA GLY A 248 -21.34 -22.50 37.42
C GLY A 248 -20.38 -23.29 38.31
N VAL A 249 -19.07 -23.09 38.18
CA VAL A 249 -18.04 -23.74 39.01
C VAL A 249 -17.27 -22.65 39.76
N ASP A 250 -16.99 -22.87 41.04
CA ASP A 250 -16.16 -21.94 41.83
C ASP A 250 -14.67 -22.11 41.50
N ASP A 251 -14.02 -21.03 41.06
CA ASP A 251 -12.63 -21.02 40.58
C ASP A 251 -11.63 -21.52 41.66
N LYS A 252 -11.91 -21.29 42.95
CA LYS A 252 -10.99 -21.65 44.05
C LYS A 252 -11.19 -23.06 44.59
N SER A 253 -12.43 -23.42 44.89
CA SER A 253 -12.79 -24.71 45.49
C SER A 253 -13.04 -25.80 44.45
N ARG A 254 -13.25 -25.42 43.17
CA ARG A 254 -13.63 -26.29 42.05
C ARG A 254 -14.97 -26.99 42.25
N LYS A 255 -15.79 -26.47 43.15
CA LYS A 255 -17.12 -26.99 43.46
C LYS A 255 -18.12 -26.57 42.40
N VAL A 256 -18.98 -27.50 42.01
CA VAL A 256 -20.11 -27.24 41.11
C VAL A 256 -21.22 -26.58 41.92
N LEU A 257 -21.48 -25.30 41.62
CA LEU A 257 -22.54 -24.51 42.27
C LEU A 257 -23.75 -24.34 41.35
N GLY A 258 -23.54 -24.29 40.03
CA GLY A 258 -24.59 -24.04 39.03
C GLY A 258 -25.31 -22.70 39.23
N CYS A 259 -26.41 -22.53 38.51
CA CYS A 259 -27.39 -21.47 38.74
C CYS A 259 -28.75 -22.04 39.09
N ALA A 260 -29.47 -21.44 40.04
CA ALA A 260 -30.78 -21.92 40.47
C ALA A 260 -31.78 -21.98 39.31
N LYS A 261 -32.55 -23.08 39.22
CA LYS A 261 -33.48 -23.38 38.12
C LYS A 261 -34.52 -22.28 37.83
N ASN A 262 -34.89 -21.51 38.87
CA ASN A 262 -35.88 -20.44 38.77
C ASN A 262 -35.30 -19.11 38.22
N LYS A 263 -33.98 -18.99 38.12
CA LYS A 263 -33.33 -17.75 37.65
C LYS A 263 -33.02 -17.74 36.16
N VAL A 264 -32.98 -18.90 35.49
CA VAL A 264 -32.55 -19.03 34.10
C VAL A 264 -33.29 -20.14 33.38
N ASP A 265 -33.84 -19.81 32.21
CA ASP A 265 -34.30 -20.80 31.23
C ASP A 265 -33.10 -21.33 30.39
N PRO A 266 -32.87 -22.65 30.31
CA PRO A 266 -31.76 -23.25 29.56
C PRO A 266 -31.75 -22.90 28.06
N ASN A 267 -32.92 -22.81 27.41
CA ASN A 267 -33.01 -22.51 25.98
C ASN A 267 -32.66 -21.05 25.72
N SER A 268 -33.14 -20.14 26.55
CA SER A 268 -32.76 -18.73 26.52
C SER A 268 -31.25 -18.56 26.73
N LEU A 269 -30.64 -19.33 27.64
CA LEU A 269 -29.19 -19.26 27.85
C LEU A 269 -28.39 -19.72 26.62
N LYS A 270 -28.78 -20.85 26.00
CA LYS A 270 -28.18 -21.31 24.73
C LYS A 270 -28.29 -20.26 23.63
N ASN A 271 -29.46 -19.61 23.52
CA ASN A 271 -29.69 -18.55 22.53
C ASN A 271 -28.82 -17.31 22.78
N VAL A 272 -28.63 -16.91 24.04
CA VAL A 272 -27.74 -15.81 24.42
C VAL A 272 -26.29 -16.13 24.05
N ILE A 273 -25.83 -17.35 24.33
CA ILE A 273 -24.47 -17.80 23.98
C ILE A 273 -24.28 -17.81 22.46
N ALA A 274 -25.20 -18.42 21.72
CA ALA A 274 -25.11 -18.47 20.26
C ALA A 274 -25.09 -17.06 19.63
N ARG A 275 -25.90 -16.14 20.15
CA ARG A 275 -25.94 -14.73 19.72
C ARG A 275 -24.66 -13.97 20.08
N ALA A 276 -24.09 -14.22 21.25
CA ALA A 276 -22.83 -13.59 21.66
C ALA A 276 -21.66 -14.07 20.77
N ILE A 277 -21.59 -15.37 20.46
CA ILE A 277 -20.57 -15.94 19.58
C ILE A 277 -20.70 -15.41 18.14
N SER A 278 -21.92 -15.27 17.62
CA SER A 278 -22.13 -14.78 16.24
C SER A 278 -21.76 -13.31 16.02
N LYS A 279 -21.64 -12.52 17.11
CA LYS A 279 -21.19 -11.12 17.06
C LYS A 279 -19.65 -10.98 17.04
N LEU A 280 -18.90 -12.05 17.29
CA LEU A 280 -17.43 -11.99 17.38
C LEU A 280 -16.82 -11.68 16.01
N PRO A 281 -15.96 -10.65 15.88
CA PRO A 281 -15.29 -10.36 14.62
C PRO A 281 -14.25 -11.43 14.29
N ILE A 282 -14.21 -11.86 13.03
CA ILE A 282 -13.31 -12.91 12.54
C ILE A 282 -12.53 -12.39 11.34
N VAL A 283 -11.22 -12.58 11.34
CA VAL A 283 -10.37 -12.31 10.17
C VAL A 283 -9.75 -13.60 9.69
N HIS A 284 -9.94 -13.90 8.40
CA HIS A 284 -9.47 -15.12 7.77
C HIS A 284 -8.19 -14.92 6.96
N PHE A 285 -7.22 -15.80 7.19
CA PHE A 285 -6.04 -15.97 6.33
C PHE A 285 -6.19 -17.18 5.38
N CYS A 286 -7.02 -18.17 5.76
CA CYS A 286 -7.33 -19.34 4.96
C CYS A 286 -8.40 -19.05 3.88
N SER A 287 -8.44 -19.89 2.84
CA SER A 287 -9.44 -19.80 1.77
C SER A 287 -10.81 -20.35 2.17
N SER A 288 -10.86 -21.31 3.11
CA SER A 288 -12.08 -22.03 3.50
C SER A 288 -13.09 -21.23 4.31
N LYS A 289 -12.65 -20.14 4.97
CA LYS A 289 -13.48 -19.22 5.77
C LYS A 289 -14.50 -19.91 6.71
N PRO A 290 -14.07 -20.87 7.56
CA PRO A 290 -14.99 -21.59 8.44
C PRO A 290 -15.49 -20.71 9.58
N PRO A 291 -16.72 -20.90 10.10
CA PRO A 291 -17.14 -20.26 11.34
C PRO A 291 -16.37 -20.83 12.55
N VAL A 292 -16.43 -20.13 13.69
CA VAL A 292 -15.89 -20.65 14.95
C VAL A 292 -16.77 -21.79 15.46
N GLU A 293 -16.21 -22.99 15.52
CA GLU A 293 -16.94 -24.17 15.99
C GLU A 293 -16.99 -24.23 17.52
N CYS A 294 -18.18 -23.96 18.06
CA CYS A 294 -18.49 -24.06 19.49
C CYS A 294 -19.64 -25.05 19.74
N SER A 295 -19.55 -25.85 20.79
CA SER A 295 -20.62 -26.73 21.25
C SER A 295 -21.00 -26.35 22.69
N THR A 296 -22.27 -26.01 22.91
CA THR A 296 -22.78 -25.62 24.23
C THR A 296 -23.61 -26.76 24.82
N LYS A 297 -23.29 -27.18 26.04
CA LYS A 297 -24.09 -28.14 26.82
C LYS A 297 -24.54 -27.50 28.12
N ILE A 298 -25.80 -27.72 28.47
CA ILE A 298 -26.37 -27.38 29.77
C ILE A 298 -26.54 -28.69 30.53
N ILE A 299 -25.92 -28.80 31.69
CA ILE A 299 -25.89 -29.98 32.55
C ILE A 299 -26.78 -29.68 33.77
N GLU A 300 -27.62 -30.61 34.15
CA GLU A 300 -28.51 -30.48 35.30
C GLU A 300 -27.75 -30.70 36.61
N VAL A 301 -27.87 -29.76 37.54
CA VAL A 301 -27.23 -29.82 38.86
C VAL A 301 -28.27 -30.25 39.89
N PHE A 302 -28.06 -31.41 40.52
CA PHE A 302 -28.94 -31.94 41.56
C PHE A 302 -28.41 -31.61 42.95
N ARG A 303 -29.31 -31.39 43.90
CA ARG A 303 -28.96 -31.35 45.33
C ARG A 303 -29.70 -32.51 46.00
N GLY A 304 -29.06 -33.68 46.06
CA GLY A 304 -29.72 -34.92 46.44
C GLY A 304 -30.69 -35.37 45.34
N LYS A 305 -31.99 -35.53 45.65
CA LYS A 305 -32.99 -35.96 44.64
C LYS A 305 -33.68 -34.80 43.91
N GLU A 306 -33.43 -33.55 44.30
CA GLU A 306 -34.07 -32.39 43.69
C GLU A 306 -33.17 -31.71 42.67
N LEU A 307 -33.72 -31.39 41.48
CA LEU A 307 -33.07 -30.51 40.52
C LEU A 307 -32.90 -29.12 41.16
N TYR A 308 -31.66 -28.74 41.45
CA TYR A 308 -31.32 -27.42 41.99
C TYR A 308 -31.21 -26.39 40.87
N GLY A 309 -30.54 -26.74 39.77
CA GLY A 309 -30.09 -25.75 38.81
C GLY A 309 -29.36 -26.28 37.60
N TYR A 310 -28.59 -25.40 36.96
CA TYR A 310 -27.90 -25.68 35.70
C TYR A 310 -26.43 -25.26 35.72
N LEU A 311 -25.57 -26.09 35.15
CA LEU A 311 -24.17 -25.82 34.81
C LEU A 311 -24.07 -25.63 33.29
N CYS A 312 -23.41 -24.58 32.82
CA CYS A 312 -23.23 -24.35 31.39
C CYS A 312 -21.78 -24.65 30.99
N VAL A 313 -21.57 -25.48 29.98
CA VAL A 313 -20.24 -25.83 29.47
C VAL A 313 -20.17 -25.52 27.98
N ILE A 314 -19.15 -24.75 27.58
CA ILE A 314 -18.91 -24.38 26.19
C ILE A 314 -17.58 -24.98 25.74
N LYS A 315 -17.65 -25.92 24.80
CA LYS A 315 -16.49 -26.49 24.12
C LYS A 315 -16.15 -25.65 22.90
N VAL A 316 -14.93 -25.15 22.82
CA VAL A 316 -14.41 -24.34 21.72
C VAL A 316 -13.32 -25.12 21.01
N LYS A 317 -13.42 -25.30 19.69
CA LYS A 317 -12.33 -25.90 18.91
C LYS A 317 -11.26 -24.86 18.58
N ALA A 318 -10.01 -25.32 18.45
CA ALA A 318 -8.93 -24.50 17.92
C ALA A 318 -9.30 -23.93 16.55
N PHE A 319 -9.05 -22.65 16.33
CA PHE A 319 -9.41 -21.96 15.10
C PHE A 319 -8.17 -21.64 14.26
N CYS A 320 -8.28 -21.91 12.95
CA CYS A 320 -7.15 -21.79 12.02
C CYS A 320 -6.76 -20.34 11.68
N CYS A 321 -7.66 -19.38 11.94
CA CYS A 321 -7.43 -17.96 11.71
C CYS A 321 -7.52 -17.20 13.04
N VAL A 322 -8.07 -15.97 13.04
CA VAL A 322 -8.07 -15.08 14.21
C VAL A 322 -9.48 -14.65 14.55
N VAL A 323 -9.81 -14.75 15.84
CA VAL A 323 -11.08 -14.29 16.41
C VAL A 323 -10.80 -13.15 17.39
N PHE A 324 -11.62 -12.12 17.32
CA PHE A 324 -11.54 -10.95 18.19
C PHE A 324 -12.70 -10.96 19.19
N SER A 325 -12.49 -10.33 20.33
CA SER A 325 -13.55 -10.06 21.33
C SER A 325 -14.56 -9.03 20.83
N GLU A 326 -14.04 -7.96 20.24
CA GLU A 326 -14.76 -6.85 19.64
C GLU A 326 -13.87 -6.21 18.56
N ALA A 327 -14.38 -5.20 17.85
CA ALA A 327 -13.54 -4.45 16.93
C ALA A 327 -12.35 -3.81 17.68
N PRO A 328 -11.11 -3.86 17.14
CA PRO A 328 -9.94 -3.25 17.77
C PRO A 328 -10.17 -1.78 18.07
N ARG A 329 -9.83 -1.35 19.30
CA ARG A 329 -9.96 0.05 19.72
C ARG A 329 -8.79 0.86 19.20
N SER A 330 -8.84 1.18 17.91
CA SER A 330 -7.85 1.97 17.20
C SER A 330 -8.55 2.94 16.25
N TRP A 331 -7.98 4.14 16.09
CA TRP A 331 -8.57 5.22 15.30
C TRP A 331 -7.56 5.82 14.34
N MET A 332 -8.08 6.43 13.29
CA MET A 332 -7.30 7.16 12.28
C MET A 332 -8.11 8.35 11.78
N VAL A 333 -7.43 9.39 11.32
CA VAL A 333 -8.06 10.51 10.63
C VAL A 333 -8.33 10.08 9.19
N LYS A 334 -9.61 10.00 8.79
CA LYS A 334 -10.02 9.83 7.40
C LYS A 334 -10.74 11.10 6.96
N GLU A 335 -10.21 11.74 5.91
CA GLU A 335 -10.68 13.03 5.40
C GLU A 335 -10.67 14.13 6.47
N LYS A 336 -11.77 14.31 7.21
CA LYS A 336 -11.94 15.32 8.27
C LYS A 336 -12.43 14.76 9.59
N TYR A 337 -12.53 13.43 9.71
CA TYR A 337 -13.16 12.79 10.86
C TYR A 337 -12.23 11.76 11.51
N VAL A 338 -12.33 11.67 12.83
CA VAL A 338 -11.69 10.60 13.60
C VAL A 338 -12.54 9.34 13.53
N CYS A 339 -12.15 8.43 12.65
CA CYS A 339 -12.87 7.19 12.38
C CYS A 339 -12.23 6.01 13.13
N PRO A 340 -13.03 5.10 13.72
CA PRO A 340 -12.52 3.82 14.18
C PRO A 340 -12.08 2.98 12.97
N LEU A 341 -11.02 2.18 13.13
CA LEU A 341 -10.63 1.18 12.13
C LEU A 341 -11.55 -0.03 12.24
N THR A 342 -11.96 -0.60 11.11
CA THR A 342 -12.60 -1.93 11.14
C THR A 342 -11.56 -3.00 11.47
N THR A 343 -12.01 -4.18 11.90
CA THR A 343 -11.11 -5.29 12.24
C THR A 343 -10.21 -5.68 11.04
N GLU A 344 -10.76 -5.69 9.84
CA GLU A 344 -10.03 -6.02 8.61
C GLU A 344 -9.01 -4.94 8.25
N GLU A 345 -9.42 -3.67 8.28
CA GLU A 345 -8.50 -2.54 8.03
C GLU A 345 -7.36 -2.50 9.05
N TRP A 346 -7.67 -2.82 10.30
CA TRP A 346 -6.70 -2.90 11.38
C TRP A 346 -5.70 -4.03 11.16
N VAL A 347 -6.14 -5.25 10.83
CA VAL A 347 -5.24 -6.37 10.53
C VAL A 347 -4.37 -6.07 9.30
N GLU A 348 -4.96 -5.53 8.22
CA GLU A 348 -4.23 -5.17 7.01
C GLU A 348 -3.10 -4.17 7.31
N LYS A 349 -3.41 -3.11 8.06
CA LYS A 349 -2.42 -2.09 8.43
C LYS A 349 -1.39 -2.59 9.44
N MET A 350 -1.81 -3.41 10.42
CA MET A 350 -0.90 -4.00 11.40
C MET A 350 0.11 -4.91 10.72
N MET A 351 -0.33 -5.69 9.72
CA MET A 351 0.46 -6.71 9.01
C MET A 351 1.19 -6.21 7.77
N ASP A 352 1.06 -4.92 7.46
CA ASP A 352 1.69 -4.27 6.30
C ASP A 352 3.22 -4.29 6.47
N ALA A 353 3.90 -4.99 5.57
CA ALA A 353 5.34 -5.22 5.63
C ALA A 353 5.98 -4.87 4.28
N ASP A 354 7.29 -4.61 4.29
CA ASP A 354 8.02 -4.42 3.03
C ASP A 354 7.83 -5.65 2.12
N PRO A 355 7.60 -5.45 0.81
CA PRO A 355 7.56 -6.56 -0.13
C PRO A 355 8.85 -7.38 -0.04
N GLU A 356 8.72 -8.67 0.27
CA GLU A 356 9.81 -9.63 0.14
C GLU A 356 10.17 -9.76 -1.34
N PHE A 357 11.34 -9.24 -1.69
CA PHE A 357 11.83 -9.31 -3.06
C PHE A 357 12.44 -10.67 -3.35
N PRO A 358 12.21 -11.22 -4.57
CA PRO A 358 13.05 -12.29 -5.09
C PRO A 358 14.55 -11.88 -5.05
N PRO A 359 15.48 -12.82 -4.84
CA PRO A 359 16.92 -12.53 -4.73
C PRO A 359 17.45 -11.63 -5.87
N ASP A 360 17.06 -11.92 -7.11
CA ASP A 360 17.45 -11.16 -8.32
C ASP A 360 17.02 -9.68 -8.29
N PHE A 361 15.98 -9.34 -7.53
CA PHE A 361 15.48 -7.97 -7.39
C PHE A 361 16.20 -7.23 -6.25
N ALA A 362 16.62 -7.93 -5.19
CA ALA A 362 17.51 -7.39 -4.17
C ALA A 362 18.92 -7.09 -4.73
N GLU A 363 19.33 -7.76 -5.81
CA GLU A 363 20.56 -7.43 -6.55
C GLU A 363 20.44 -6.19 -7.44
N ALA A 364 19.25 -5.90 -7.98
CA ALA A 364 19.03 -4.77 -8.89
C ALA A 364 18.49 -3.50 -8.21
N PHE A 365 17.86 -3.62 -7.04
CA PHE A 365 17.23 -2.52 -6.31
C PHE A 365 17.66 -2.49 -4.84
N GLU A 366 17.65 -1.31 -4.25
CA GLU A 366 17.93 -1.09 -2.84
C GLU A 366 16.78 -0.29 -2.19
N SER A 367 16.48 -0.60 -0.93
CA SER A 367 15.47 0.11 -0.16
C SER A 367 15.98 1.51 0.21
N GLN A 368 15.27 2.54 -0.26
CA GLN A 368 15.50 3.94 0.11
C GLN A 368 14.60 4.40 1.26
N LEU A 369 13.49 3.69 1.47
CA LEU A 369 12.59 3.87 2.59
C LEU A 369 11.88 2.54 2.85
N SER A 370 12.18 1.94 4.00
CA SER A 370 11.56 0.71 4.48
C SER A 370 10.29 1.02 5.29
N LEU A 371 9.30 0.14 5.21
CA LEU A 371 8.09 0.20 6.04
C LEU A 371 8.35 -0.12 7.51
N SER A 372 9.40 -0.88 7.86
CA SER A 372 9.69 -1.26 9.25
C SER A 372 9.99 -0.04 10.12
N ASP A 373 10.65 0.97 9.55
CA ASP A 373 11.17 2.13 10.28
C ASP A 373 10.33 3.40 10.05
N SER A 374 9.22 3.28 9.34
CA SER A 374 8.45 4.41 8.84
C SER A 374 7.06 4.54 9.47
N PRO A 375 6.42 5.73 9.38
CA PRO A 375 5.04 5.93 9.80
C PRO A 375 4.03 4.95 9.16
N SER A 376 2.88 4.78 9.81
CA SER A 376 1.78 3.90 9.41
C SER A 376 1.25 4.15 7.98
N LEU A 377 1.31 5.39 7.51
CA LEU A 377 0.87 5.80 6.17
C LEU A 377 2.01 5.87 5.15
N CYS A 378 3.24 5.58 5.59
CA CYS A 378 4.39 5.57 4.73
C CYS A 378 4.32 4.43 3.72
N ARG A 379 4.81 4.68 2.50
CA ARG A 379 4.96 3.68 1.45
C ARG A 379 6.44 3.35 1.27
N PRO A 380 6.81 2.10 0.95
CA PRO A 380 8.19 1.79 0.73
C PRO A 380 8.69 2.42 -0.57
N VAL A 381 9.94 2.85 -0.57
CA VAL A 381 10.59 3.45 -1.73
C VAL A 381 11.83 2.64 -2.07
N TYR A 382 11.95 2.25 -3.33
CA TYR A 382 13.10 1.49 -3.84
C TYR A 382 13.77 2.26 -4.97
N SER A 383 15.09 2.28 -5.00
CA SER A 383 15.88 2.78 -6.12
C SER A 383 16.59 1.61 -6.80
N LYS A 384 16.91 1.77 -8.09
CA LYS A 384 17.79 0.83 -8.79
C LYS A 384 19.23 1.05 -8.34
N LYS A 385 19.94 -0.02 -7.98
CA LYS A 385 21.37 0.03 -7.65
C LYS A 385 22.16 0.56 -8.86
N GLY A 386 23.07 1.52 -8.62
CA GLY A 386 23.91 2.13 -9.64
C GLY A 386 23.34 3.37 -10.36
N LEU A 387 22.15 3.85 -9.99
CA LEU A 387 21.74 5.24 -10.28
C LEU A 387 22.38 6.20 -9.27
N GLU A 388 22.51 7.49 -9.61
CA GLU A 388 23.03 8.53 -8.70
C GLU A 388 22.43 8.36 -7.30
N HIS A 389 23.31 8.18 -6.30
CA HIS A 389 22.90 7.80 -4.96
C HIS A 389 22.12 8.94 -4.31
N LYS A 390 21.28 8.64 -3.30
CA LYS A 390 20.50 9.63 -2.52
C LYS A 390 21.32 10.87 -2.12
N ALA A 391 22.58 10.66 -1.75
CA ALA A 391 23.52 11.71 -1.35
C ALA A 391 24.00 12.58 -2.53
N ASP A 392 24.12 12.02 -3.72
CA ASP A 392 24.59 12.73 -4.91
C ASP A 392 23.45 13.52 -5.57
N LEU A 393 22.24 12.97 -5.61
CA LEU A 393 21.03 13.72 -5.99
C LEU A 393 20.71 14.84 -4.99
N GLN A 394 20.91 14.60 -3.68
CA GLN A 394 20.83 15.66 -2.68
C GLN A 394 21.87 16.75 -2.95
N ARG A 395 23.13 16.39 -3.24
CA ARG A 395 24.16 17.36 -3.61
C ARG A 395 23.82 18.12 -4.88
N HIS A 396 23.19 17.50 -5.88
CA HIS A 396 22.81 18.17 -7.13
C HIS A 396 21.57 19.06 -6.99
N LEU A 397 20.51 18.57 -6.34
CA LEU A 397 19.24 19.30 -6.19
C LEU A 397 19.27 20.32 -5.04
N PHE A 398 20.06 20.03 -4.00
CA PHE A 398 20.19 20.86 -2.78
C PHE A 398 21.65 20.86 -2.28
N PRO A 399 22.61 21.50 -3.00
CA PRO A 399 24.02 21.61 -2.61
C PRO A 399 24.20 22.49 -1.36
N VAL A 400 23.81 22.02 -0.17
CA VAL A 400 23.85 22.84 1.05
C VAL A 400 24.64 22.16 2.18
N PRO A 401 25.69 22.79 2.72
CA PRO A 401 26.40 22.32 3.91
C PRO A 401 25.54 22.42 5.19
N PRO A 402 25.74 21.55 6.20
CA PRO A 402 25.02 21.63 7.47
C PRO A 402 25.23 22.98 8.18
N GLY A 403 24.15 23.65 8.58
CA GLY A 403 24.19 24.89 9.39
C GLY A 403 24.16 26.20 8.62
N HIS A 404 24.02 26.18 7.30
CA HIS A 404 23.87 27.37 6.47
C HIS A 404 22.49 27.45 5.79
N LEU A 405 22.03 28.68 5.58
CA LEU A 405 20.79 29.01 4.90
C LEU A 405 21.18 29.89 3.71
N GLN A 406 20.86 29.47 2.48
CA GLN A 406 20.53 30.35 1.34
C GLN A 406 20.56 29.58 0.01
N TYR A 407 19.43 29.01 -0.38
CA TYR A 407 19.09 28.98 -1.80
C TYR A 407 18.01 30.04 -2.04
N THR A 408 18.42 31.14 -2.66
CA THR A 408 17.52 32.22 -3.07
C THR A 408 17.35 32.06 -4.58
N PRO A 409 16.16 31.69 -5.09
CA PRO A 409 15.94 31.63 -6.53
C PRO A 409 16.23 32.99 -7.17
N GLU A 410 16.84 33.01 -8.36
CA GLU A 410 17.08 34.26 -9.09
C GLU A 410 15.78 35.06 -9.21
N GLY A 411 15.80 36.35 -8.84
CA GLY A 411 14.63 37.24 -8.86
C GLY A 411 13.95 37.50 -7.50
N VAL A 412 14.35 36.84 -6.40
CA VAL A 412 13.90 37.21 -5.04
C VAL A 412 14.88 38.24 -4.46
N ASN A 413 14.44 39.48 -4.26
CA ASN A 413 15.27 40.61 -3.83
C ASN A 413 15.95 40.34 -2.47
N LYS A 414 17.17 40.85 -2.27
CA LYS A 414 18.05 40.64 -1.09
C LYS A 414 17.43 41.02 0.28
N GLN A 415 16.25 41.62 0.30
CA GLN A 415 15.54 42.11 1.49
C GLN A 415 14.95 41.01 2.39
N ALA A 416 14.92 39.74 1.97
CA ALA A 416 14.36 38.64 2.77
C ALA A 416 15.25 38.17 3.95
N SER A 417 16.36 38.86 4.24
CA SER A 417 17.33 38.48 5.28
C SER A 417 16.96 39.05 6.68
N ALA A 418 15.70 38.92 7.08
CA ALA A 418 15.24 39.29 8.43
C ALA A 418 14.95 38.03 9.28
N THR A 419 15.77 37.86 10.34
CA THR A 419 15.56 37.04 11.54
C THR A 419 14.52 35.90 11.42
N PHE A 420 14.93 34.80 10.79
CA PHE A 420 14.17 33.54 10.85
C PHE A 420 14.61 32.73 12.08
N LEU A 421 13.64 32.15 12.79
CA LEU A 421 13.86 31.12 13.81
C LEU A 421 14.68 29.94 13.20
N PRO A 422 15.49 29.21 13.98
CA PRO A 422 16.27 28.08 13.47
C PRO A 422 15.37 27.07 12.73
N GLY A 423 15.64 26.84 11.45
CA GLY A 423 14.86 25.97 10.55
C GLY A 423 15.26 26.09 9.08
N ILE A 424 14.69 25.24 8.21
CA ILE A 424 14.92 25.27 6.75
C ILE A 424 13.87 26.20 6.11
N VAL A 425 14.33 27.23 5.39
CA VAL A 425 13.47 28.12 4.59
C VAL A 425 13.49 27.65 3.15
N ILE A 426 12.31 27.38 2.59
CA ILE A 426 12.15 26.95 1.20
C ILE A 426 11.28 27.96 0.46
N LEU A 427 11.84 28.55 -0.60
CA LEU A 427 11.16 29.50 -1.48
C LEU A 427 10.76 28.77 -2.77
N SER A 428 9.49 28.81 -3.15
CA SER A 428 9.00 28.25 -4.42
C SER A 428 8.01 29.21 -5.06
N ARG A 429 8.05 29.32 -6.39
CA ARG A 429 7.14 30.15 -7.17
C ARG A 429 5.74 29.52 -7.31
N SER A 430 5.60 28.20 -7.15
CA SER A 430 4.31 27.50 -7.14
C SER A 430 4.43 26.07 -6.58
N TRP A 431 4.05 25.85 -5.32
CA TRP A 431 3.92 24.49 -4.76
C TRP A 431 2.65 23.75 -5.25
N ALA A 432 1.77 24.41 -6.02
CA ALA A 432 0.49 23.85 -6.48
C ALA A 432 0.67 22.65 -7.42
N VAL A 433 1.64 22.78 -8.34
CA VAL A 433 1.82 21.90 -9.51
C VAL A 433 2.40 20.55 -9.09
N ASP A 434 3.24 20.51 -8.06
CA ASP A 434 3.86 19.26 -7.56
C ASP A 434 2.97 18.44 -6.61
N ARG A 435 1.77 18.94 -6.24
CA ARG A 435 1.00 18.43 -5.08
C ARG A 435 -0.48 18.12 -5.30
N ASN A 436 -0.93 17.95 -6.55
CA ASN A 436 -2.33 17.65 -6.90
C ASN A 436 -3.35 18.70 -6.38
N LEU A 437 -2.95 19.98 -6.24
CA LEU A 437 -3.90 21.08 -6.00
C LEU A 437 -4.25 21.74 -7.33
N GLN A 438 -5.53 22.08 -7.51
CA GLN A 438 -6.03 22.69 -8.75
C GLN A 438 -5.28 24.02 -9.01
N GLU A 439 -4.62 24.12 -10.16
CA GLU A 439 -4.14 25.41 -10.67
C GLU A 439 -5.34 26.34 -10.76
N LYS A 440 -5.24 27.53 -10.16
CA LYS A 440 -6.23 28.57 -10.44
C LYS A 440 -5.93 29.13 -11.83
N PRO A 441 -6.92 29.14 -12.74
CA PRO A 441 -6.76 29.66 -14.08
C PRO A 441 -6.80 31.19 -14.07
N GLU A 442 -5.74 31.82 -13.58
CA GLU A 442 -5.43 33.23 -13.85
C GLU A 442 -3.91 33.39 -14.08
N SER A 443 -3.30 32.45 -14.80
CA SER A 443 -1.88 32.49 -15.16
C SER A 443 -1.63 32.06 -16.61
N SER A 444 -2.32 32.69 -17.55
CA SER A 444 -1.84 32.72 -18.93
C SER A 444 -0.66 33.71 -19.01
N HIS A 445 0.57 33.21 -18.87
CA HIS A 445 1.84 33.66 -19.48
C HIS A 445 3.06 33.40 -18.56
N PRO A 446 4.18 32.83 -19.06
CA PRO A 446 5.31 32.42 -18.23
C PRO A 446 6.20 33.56 -17.70
N HIS A 447 5.96 34.83 -18.08
CA HIS A 447 6.89 35.93 -17.81
C HIS A 447 6.21 37.30 -17.59
N SER A 448 5.35 37.44 -16.57
CA SER A 448 5.05 38.76 -15.96
C SER A 448 4.07 38.64 -14.81
N LEU A 449 4.43 39.15 -13.63
CA LEU A 449 3.50 39.36 -12.51
C LEU A 449 2.49 40.47 -12.88
N HIS A 450 1.19 40.19 -12.76
CA HIS A 450 0.18 41.23 -12.58
C HIS A 450 -0.47 41.10 -11.19
N CYS A 451 -0.26 42.13 -10.36
CA CYS A 451 -1.05 42.36 -9.16
C CYS A 451 -2.46 42.83 -9.56
N SER A 452 -3.50 42.17 -9.05
CA SER A 452 -4.79 42.83 -8.88
C SER A 452 -4.96 43.27 -7.42
N LYS A 453 -5.02 44.59 -7.22
CA LYS A 453 -5.58 45.19 -6.00
C LYS A 453 -7.04 44.77 -5.94
N GLY A 454 -7.36 43.85 -5.05
CA GLY A 454 -8.73 43.43 -4.80
C GLY A 454 -8.84 42.78 -3.43
N ALA A 455 -9.52 43.45 -2.51
CA ALA A 455 -9.98 42.88 -1.26
C ALA A 455 -10.90 41.69 -1.56
N GLY A 456 -10.32 40.49 -1.64
CA GLY A 456 -11.03 39.27 -2.02
C GLY A 456 -10.17 38.03 -2.24
N CYS A 457 -8.87 38.07 -1.91
CA CYS A 457 -8.00 36.93 -2.12
C CYS A 457 -8.30 35.81 -1.11
N ARG A 458 -8.85 34.72 -1.63
CA ARG A 458 -8.95 33.37 -1.03
C ARG A 458 -7.54 32.74 -0.85
N GLY A 459 -6.59 33.52 -0.31
CA GLY A 459 -5.14 33.27 -0.23
C GLY A 459 -4.67 32.60 1.07
N PRO A 460 -5.19 32.97 2.27
CA PRO A 460 -4.83 32.30 3.52
C PRO A 460 -5.17 30.80 3.52
N ASP A 461 -6.38 30.44 3.08
CA ASP A 461 -6.84 29.05 2.99
C ASP A 461 -5.97 28.21 2.05
N TYR A 462 -5.54 28.78 0.93
CA TYR A 462 -4.68 28.11 -0.04
C TYR A 462 -3.29 27.84 0.54
N CYS A 463 -2.71 28.82 1.23
CA CYS A 463 -1.41 28.68 1.88
C CYS A 463 -1.44 27.67 3.04
N THR A 464 -2.50 27.71 3.85
CA THR A 464 -2.75 26.74 4.93
C THR A 464 -2.87 25.32 4.36
N ARG A 465 -3.68 25.12 3.30
CA ARG A 465 -3.82 23.81 2.64
C ARG A 465 -2.49 23.32 2.05
N THR A 466 -1.72 24.21 1.45
CA THR A 466 -0.41 23.88 0.88
C THR A 466 0.57 23.42 1.97
N ALA A 467 0.62 24.14 3.09
CA ALA A 467 1.45 23.79 4.24
C ALA A 467 1.03 22.47 4.89
N PHE A 468 -0.28 22.25 5.02
CA PHE A 468 -0.85 21.00 5.49
C PHE A 468 -0.43 19.82 4.60
N THR A 469 -0.62 19.94 3.28
CA THR A 469 -0.22 18.88 2.33
C THR A 469 1.29 18.66 2.32
N LEU A 470 2.11 19.72 2.48
CA LEU A 470 3.57 19.58 2.64
C LEU A 470 3.93 18.73 3.84
N LYS A 471 3.34 19.04 5.00
CA LYS A 471 3.59 18.32 6.24
C LYS A 471 3.20 16.84 6.10
N GLN A 472 2.01 16.59 5.55
CA GLN A 472 1.53 15.22 5.31
C GLN A 472 2.43 14.44 4.35
N ASN A 473 2.91 15.06 3.27
CA ASN A 473 3.82 14.40 2.34
C ASN A 473 5.20 14.13 2.96
N LEU A 474 5.74 15.04 3.77
CA LEU A 474 7.02 14.81 4.45
C LEU A 474 6.97 13.58 5.36
N VAL A 475 5.84 13.37 6.05
CA VAL A 475 5.66 12.24 6.96
C VAL A 475 5.27 10.96 6.20
N ASN A 476 4.27 11.03 5.33
CA ASN A 476 3.66 9.86 4.68
C ASN A 476 4.35 9.43 3.37
N VAL A 477 5.16 10.30 2.76
CA VAL A 477 5.92 9.98 1.53
C VAL A 477 7.42 10.05 1.80
N GLY A 478 7.86 11.06 2.53
CA GLY A 478 9.27 11.22 2.91
C GLY A 478 9.71 10.35 4.08
N GLY A 479 8.78 9.75 4.83
CA GLY A 479 9.08 8.94 6.02
C GLY A 479 9.67 9.75 7.18
N TYR A 480 9.46 11.07 7.22
CA TYR A 480 10.00 11.90 8.30
C TYR A 480 9.26 11.62 9.61
N THR A 481 9.97 11.01 10.58
CA THR A 481 9.39 10.66 11.88
C THR A 481 9.60 11.75 12.94
N GLY A 482 10.46 12.74 12.69
CA GLY A 482 10.73 13.82 13.64
C GLY A 482 9.54 14.75 13.87
N LYS A 483 9.64 15.61 14.89
CA LYS A 483 8.70 16.73 15.07
C LYS A 483 8.91 17.72 13.94
N VAL A 484 7.89 17.95 13.11
CA VAL A 484 7.92 18.89 11.98
C VAL A 484 6.69 19.79 12.03
N CYS A 485 6.91 21.09 11.88
CA CYS A 485 5.86 22.08 11.72
C CYS A 485 6.13 22.85 10.43
N VAL A 486 5.12 22.98 9.58
CA VAL A 486 5.20 23.79 8.37
C VAL A 486 4.49 25.11 8.63
N ARG A 487 5.22 26.22 8.57
CA ARG A 487 4.64 27.57 8.67
C ARG A 487 4.57 28.19 7.28
N ALA A 488 3.36 28.45 6.79
CA ALA A 488 3.19 29.25 5.59
C ALA A 488 3.40 30.74 5.93
N LYS A 489 4.23 31.43 5.15
CA LYS A 489 4.35 32.89 5.18
C LYS A 489 4.17 33.38 3.74
N VAL A 490 3.17 34.22 3.51
CA VAL A 490 2.93 34.84 2.20
C VAL A 490 3.84 36.06 2.10
N LEU A 491 4.69 36.08 1.08
CA LEU A 491 5.50 37.25 0.75
C LEU A 491 4.80 38.01 -0.37
N CYS A 492 4.23 39.17 -0.04
CA CYS A 492 3.74 40.13 -1.04
C CYS A 492 4.94 40.94 -1.53
N LEU A 493 5.48 40.59 -2.68
CA LEU A 493 6.52 41.39 -3.32
C LEU A 493 5.85 42.63 -3.93
N SER A 494 5.93 43.76 -3.22
CA SER A 494 5.67 45.08 -3.81
C SER A 494 6.97 45.67 -4.36
N PRO A 495 6.94 46.47 -5.43
CA PRO A 495 8.15 47.07 -5.99
C PRO A 495 8.86 48.04 -5.04
N GLU A 496 8.18 48.58 -4.02
CA GLU A 496 8.67 49.71 -3.22
C GLU A 496 8.21 49.61 -1.75
N SER A 497 9.10 49.22 -0.85
CA SER A 497 9.11 49.71 0.54
C SER A 497 10.40 49.31 1.28
N SER A 498 10.97 50.29 1.98
CA SER A 498 12.25 50.27 2.68
C SER A 498 12.16 49.82 4.14
N ALA A 499 13.27 49.21 4.59
CA ALA A 499 13.67 48.65 5.88
C ALA A 499 13.08 49.18 7.21
N GLU A 500 12.99 48.27 8.19
CA GLU A 500 13.60 48.41 9.53
C GLU A 500 13.84 47.04 10.19
N ALA A 501 15.00 46.87 10.84
CA ALA A 501 15.49 45.61 11.41
C ALA A 501 15.41 45.64 12.95
N LEU A 502 14.95 44.54 13.57
CA LEU A 502 15.03 44.31 15.01
C LEU A 502 15.56 42.90 15.31
N GLY A 503 16.65 42.86 16.08
CA GLY A 503 17.46 41.68 16.36
C GLY A 503 16.97 40.79 17.50
N GLY A 504 17.51 39.57 17.53
CA GLY A 504 17.37 38.62 18.63
C GLY A 504 18.14 37.33 18.33
N THR A 505 19.26 37.14 19.02
CA THR A 505 20.11 35.94 18.98
C THR A 505 19.58 34.85 19.91
N GLY A 506 19.40 33.63 19.38
CA GLY A 506 19.14 32.43 20.15
C GLY A 506 19.56 31.17 19.38
N THR A 507 20.68 30.57 19.80
CA THR A 507 21.27 29.37 19.20
C THR A 507 20.60 28.10 19.71
N TRP A 508 19.89 27.38 18.84
CA TRP A 508 19.50 25.99 19.05
C TRP A 508 19.77 25.21 17.74
N LYS A 509 20.46 24.07 17.83
CA LYS A 509 20.79 23.20 16.68
C LYS A 509 19.67 22.16 16.45
N PRO A 510 19.03 22.10 15.26
CA PRO A 510 18.29 20.91 14.83
C PRO A 510 19.00 20.17 13.68
N CYS A 511 18.73 18.87 13.60
CA CYS A 511 19.24 17.93 12.59
C CYS A 511 18.68 18.26 11.18
N CYS A 512 19.33 19.18 10.45
CA CYS A 512 18.84 19.68 9.15
C CYS A 512 18.99 18.67 7.98
N GLN A 513 19.83 17.65 8.14
CA GLN A 513 20.17 16.71 7.08
C GLN A 513 19.02 15.75 6.74
N SER A 514 18.30 15.25 7.75
CA SER A 514 17.18 14.32 7.56
C SER A 514 15.96 14.94 6.88
N LEU A 515 15.70 16.24 7.09
CA LEU A 515 14.59 16.94 6.44
C LEU A 515 14.85 17.17 4.95
N SER A 516 16.09 17.53 4.59
CA SER A 516 16.55 17.67 3.19
C SER A 516 16.39 16.35 2.42
N ASP A 517 16.74 15.24 3.06
CA ASP A 517 16.59 13.89 2.50
C ASP A 517 15.13 13.52 2.23
N CYS A 518 14.22 13.89 3.15
CA CYS A 518 12.78 13.70 2.96
C CYS A 518 12.24 14.60 1.84
N LEU A 519 12.71 15.85 1.76
CA LEU A 519 12.33 16.78 0.70
C LEU A 519 12.76 16.28 -0.69
N ALA A 520 14.00 15.83 -0.85
CA ALA A 520 14.48 15.22 -2.09
C ALA A 520 13.65 13.98 -2.48
N ARG A 521 13.23 13.15 -1.51
CA ARG A 521 12.32 12.02 -1.75
C ARG A 521 10.93 12.46 -2.22
N THR A 522 10.36 13.49 -1.60
CA THR A 522 9.07 14.04 -2.03
C THR A 522 9.12 14.78 -3.37
N SER A 523 10.31 15.27 -3.79
CA SER A 523 10.47 16.13 -4.96
C SER A 523 11.06 15.40 -6.19
N GLY A 524 11.78 14.27 -6.03
CA GLY A 524 12.57 13.70 -7.13
C GLY A 524 12.84 12.18 -7.15
N LEU A 525 12.57 11.40 -6.09
CA LEU A 525 12.86 9.93 -6.07
C LEU A 525 11.59 9.09 -6.28
N ASN A 526 10.93 9.30 -7.41
CA ASN A 526 9.77 8.51 -7.84
C ASN A 526 9.98 7.97 -9.27
N ARG A 527 11.15 7.36 -9.53
CA ARG A 527 11.42 6.62 -10.79
C ARG A 527 10.78 5.22 -10.81
N SER A 528 10.08 4.84 -9.75
CA SER A 528 8.97 3.89 -9.76
C SER A 528 7.75 4.64 -9.24
N THR A 529 6.65 4.61 -9.97
CA THR A 529 5.53 5.54 -9.71
C THR A 529 4.60 4.97 -8.65
N ALA A 530 4.07 5.81 -7.77
CA ALA A 530 3.08 5.39 -6.76
C ALA A 530 1.90 4.58 -7.35
N GLN A 531 1.54 4.82 -8.61
CA GLN A 531 0.54 4.06 -9.38
C GLN A 531 1.00 2.63 -9.70
N GLN A 532 2.24 2.44 -10.19
CA GLN A 532 2.81 1.11 -10.41
C GLN A 532 2.85 0.33 -9.09
N TYR A 533 3.23 0.97 -7.98
CA TYR A 533 3.20 0.34 -6.67
C TYR A 533 1.78 -0.01 -6.22
N GLU A 534 0.81 0.86 -6.42
CA GLU A 534 -0.59 0.60 -6.05
C GLU A 534 -1.17 -0.60 -6.81
N ILE A 535 -0.91 -0.70 -8.12
CA ILE A 535 -1.25 -1.90 -8.90
C ILE A 535 -0.52 -3.13 -8.34
N PHE A 536 0.76 -3.00 -8.03
CA PHE A 536 1.54 -4.09 -7.47
C PHE A 536 1.13 -4.46 -6.05
N SER A 537 0.57 -3.55 -5.23
CA SER A 537 0.16 -3.83 -3.85
C SER A 537 -1.22 -4.49 -3.78
N LYS A 538 -2.05 -4.38 -4.83
CA LYS A 538 -3.37 -4.99 -4.88
C LYS A 538 -3.35 -6.47 -4.49
N ASN A 539 -4.28 -6.84 -3.62
CA ASN A 539 -4.45 -8.22 -3.20
C ASN A 539 -4.96 -9.06 -4.38
N LEU A 540 -4.12 -9.97 -4.89
CA LEU A 540 -4.43 -10.85 -6.02
C LEU A 540 -5.57 -11.83 -5.72
N ARG A 541 -5.85 -12.12 -4.44
CA ARG A 541 -6.97 -12.99 -4.05
C ARG A 541 -8.32 -12.29 -4.22
N LYS A 542 -8.35 -10.96 -4.07
CA LYS A 542 -9.55 -10.13 -4.27
C LYS A 542 -9.70 -9.64 -5.71
N ASN A 543 -8.59 -9.31 -6.37
CA ASN A 543 -8.57 -8.75 -7.73
C ASN A 543 -8.17 -9.81 -8.75
N ARG A 544 -9.11 -10.73 -9.05
CA ARG A 544 -8.90 -11.85 -9.97
C ARG A 544 -8.89 -11.41 -11.43
N GLU A 545 -9.69 -10.43 -11.82
CA GLU A 545 -9.72 -9.86 -13.16
C GLU A 545 -9.35 -8.37 -13.08
N LEU A 546 -8.43 -7.89 -13.93
CA LEU A 546 -8.02 -6.47 -13.94
C LEU A 546 -7.56 -6.01 -15.33
N PHE A 547 -8.08 -4.89 -15.80
CA PHE A 547 -7.56 -4.19 -16.97
C PHE A 547 -6.54 -3.12 -16.53
N VAL A 548 -5.32 -3.18 -17.06
CA VAL A 548 -4.27 -2.19 -16.78
C VAL A 548 -3.99 -1.39 -18.05
N HIS A 549 -4.55 -0.20 -18.06
CA HIS A 549 -4.41 0.78 -19.12
C HIS A 549 -3.15 1.59 -18.84
N GLY A 550 -2.29 1.80 -19.82
CA GLY A 550 -1.10 2.61 -19.55
C GLY A 550 -0.55 3.31 -20.78
N LEU A 551 -0.04 4.52 -20.56
CA LEU A 551 0.57 5.32 -21.62
C LEU A 551 1.85 4.67 -22.19
N PRO A 552 2.30 5.09 -23.38
CA PRO A 552 3.59 4.67 -23.92
C PRO A 552 4.72 5.00 -22.93
N GLY A 553 5.62 4.05 -22.65
CA GLY A 553 6.72 4.27 -21.70
C GLY A 553 6.33 4.25 -20.21
N SER A 554 5.08 3.92 -19.87
CA SER A 554 4.65 3.71 -18.47
C SER A 554 5.12 2.38 -17.86
N GLY A 555 5.76 1.50 -18.65
CA GLY A 555 6.39 0.28 -18.17
C GLY A 555 5.49 -0.94 -17.98
N LYS A 556 4.36 -0.99 -18.69
CA LYS A 556 3.36 -2.08 -18.68
C LYS A 556 3.97 -3.49 -18.75
N THR A 557 4.84 -3.78 -19.72
CA THR A 557 5.44 -5.12 -19.86
C THR A 557 6.27 -5.55 -18.64
N ILE A 558 7.00 -4.62 -18.00
CA ILE A 558 7.70 -4.96 -16.75
C ILE A 558 6.70 -5.16 -15.61
N MET A 559 5.62 -4.39 -15.56
CA MET A 559 4.54 -4.63 -14.59
C MET A 559 3.92 -6.03 -14.79
N ALA A 560 3.64 -6.43 -16.03
CA ALA A 560 3.16 -7.76 -16.36
C ALA A 560 4.11 -8.86 -15.85
N MET A 561 5.41 -8.71 -16.10
CA MET A 561 6.45 -9.61 -15.57
C MET A 561 6.44 -9.69 -14.04
N LYS A 562 6.38 -8.54 -13.36
CA LYS A 562 6.39 -8.47 -11.89
C LYS A 562 5.14 -9.10 -11.29
N ILE A 563 3.99 -8.93 -11.93
CA ILE A 563 2.75 -9.56 -11.49
C ILE A 563 2.79 -11.07 -11.64
N MET A 564 3.43 -11.62 -12.69
CA MET A 564 3.63 -13.07 -12.79
C MET A 564 4.46 -13.63 -11.63
N GLU A 565 5.57 -12.95 -11.28
CA GLU A 565 6.37 -13.31 -10.09
C GLU A 565 5.52 -13.23 -8.81
N LYS A 566 4.70 -12.18 -8.67
CA LYS A 566 3.79 -12.01 -7.52
C LYS A 566 2.75 -13.11 -7.44
N ILE A 567 2.13 -13.50 -8.57
CA ILE A 567 1.18 -14.62 -8.64
C ILE A 567 1.85 -15.88 -8.13
N ARG A 568 3.04 -16.20 -8.64
CA ARG A 568 3.83 -17.36 -8.21
C ARG A 568 4.06 -17.36 -6.71
N ASN A 569 4.43 -16.22 -6.14
CA ASN A 569 4.72 -16.09 -4.71
C ASN A 569 3.46 -16.13 -3.83
N VAL A 570 2.35 -15.54 -4.28
CA VAL A 570 1.08 -15.46 -3.51
C VAL A 570 0.30 -16.77 -3.53
N PHE A 571 0.35 -17.50 -4.65
CA PHE A 571 -0.37 -18.75 -4.83
C PHE A 571 0.53 -19.99 -4.69
N HIS A 572 1.84 -19.82 -4.54
CA HIS A 572 2.84 -20.90 -4.45
C HIS A 572 2.68 -21.93 -5.59
N CYS A 573 2.37 -21.46 -6.79
CA CYS A 573 2.17 -22.31 -7.95
C CYS A 573 3.44 -22.43 -8.79
N GLU A 574 3.55 -23.50 -9.57
CA GLU A 574 4.65 -23.70 -10.53
C GLU A 574 4.52 -22.73 -11.72
N ALA A 575 5.63 -22.49 -12.43
CA ALA A 575 5.65 -21.59 -13.59
C ALA A 575 4.70 -22.07 -14.70
N GLU A 576 4.55 -23.39 -14.82
CA GLU A 576 3.69 -24.11 -15.74
C GLU A 576 2.20 -23.89 -15.48
N ARG A 577 1.82 -23.26 -14.36
CA ARG A 577 0.41 -22.86 -14.08
C ARG A 577 0.09 -21.42 -14.46
N ILE A 578 1.10 -20.64 -14.87
CA ILE A 578 0.98 -19.24 -15.29
C ILE A 578 1.23 -19.16 -16.78
N LEU A 579 0.30 -18.56 -17.52
CA LEU A 579 0.41 -18.33 -18.95
C LEU A 579 0.53 -16.84 -19.26
N TYR A 580 1.59 -16.47 -19.96
CA TYR A 580 1.75 -15.17 -20.58
C TYR A 580 1.35 -15.24 -22.05
N VAL A 581 0.46 -14.35 -22.49
CA VAL A 581 0.00 -14.28 -23.89
C VAL A 581 0.34 -12.92 -24.47
N CYS A 582 0.95 -12.91 -25.65
CA CYS A 582 1.25 -11.70 -26.41
C CYS A 582 1.03 -11.92 -27.92
N GLU A 583 1.06 -10.87 -28.73
CA GLU A 583 0.90 -11.03 -30.20
C GLU A 583 2.22 -11.48 -30.86
N ASN A 584 3.36 -11.01 -30.35
CA ASN A 584 4.64 -11.07 -31.04
C ASN A 584 5.58 -12.18 -30.56
N GLN A 585 6.16 -12.89 -31.51
CA GLN A 585 7.11 -13.98 -31.27
C GLN A 585 8.39 -13.54 -30.51
N PRO A 586 9.02 -12.40 -30.83
CA PRO A 586 10.13 -11.84 -30.04
C PRO A 586 9.83 -11.66 -28.54
N LEU A 587 8.67 -11.08 -28.22
CA LEU A 587 8.26 -10.84 -26.84
C LEU A 587 7.98 -12.16 -26.11
N ARG A 588 7.35 -13.13 -26.78
CA ARG A 588 7.18 -14.49 -26.24
C ARG A 588 8.52 -15.11 -25.85
N ASN A 589 9.51 -15.06 -26.74
CA ASN A 589 10.85 -15.62 -26.46
C ASN A 589 11.50 -14.92 -25.27
N PHE A 590 11.51 -13.58 -25.27
CA PHE A 590 12.08 -12.79 -24.19
C PHE A 590 11.49 -13.13 -22.82
N ILE A 591 10.19 -13.38 -22.74
CA ILE A 591 9.51 -13.77 -21.50
C ILE A 591 9.79 -15.25 -21.16
N SER A 592 9.78 -16.13 -22.17
CA SER A 592 10.09 -17.56 -22.00
C SER A 592 11.50 -17.78 -21.41
N ASP A 593 12.49 -17.00 -21.83
CA ASP A 593 13.88 -17.08 -21.34
C ASP A 593 14.00 -16.79 -19.84
N LYS A 594 13.02 -16.09 -19.25
CA LYS A 594 12.99 -15.78 -17.80
C LYS A 594 12.57 -16.96 -16.94
N LYS A 595 12.00 -18.02 -17.52
CA LYS A 595 11.56 -19.23 -16.80
C LYS A 595 10.61 -18.93 -15.63
N ILE A 596 9.77 -17.89 -15.76
CA ILE A 596 8.78 -17.48 -14.75
C ILE A 596 7.37 -18.00 -15.03
N CYS A 597 7.08 -18.32 -16.29
CA CYS A 597 5.76 -18.74 -16.77
C CYS A 597 5.89 -19.51 -18.09
N GLN A 598 4.81 -20.16 -18.53
CA GLN A 598 4.65 -20.52 -19.94
C GLN A 598 4.33 -19.26 -20.75
N ALA A 599 4.97 -19.04 -21.90
CA ALA A 599 4.72 -17.88 -22.75
C ALA A 599 4.28 -18.32 -24.15
N GLU A 600 3.16 -17.79 -24.65
CA GLU A 600 2.61 -18.14 -25.96
C GLU A 600 2.23 -16.92 -26.78
N THR A 601 2.24 -17.07 -28.10
CA THR A 601 1.62 -16.08 -28.99
C THR A 601 0.10 -16.24 -28.98
N ARG A 602 -0.67 -15.19 -29.27
CA ARG A 602 -2.13 -15.26 -29.42
C ARG A 602 -2.56 -16.39 -30.35
N LYS A 603 -1.87 -16.56 -31.50
CA LYS A 603 -2.19 -17.61 -32.47
C LYS A 603 -2.00 -19.01 -31.89
N THR A 604 -0.91 -19.25 -31.16
CA THR A 604 -0.69 -20.53 -30.47
C THR A 604 -1.70 -20.71 -29.34
N PHE A 605 -1.95 -19.65 -28.56
CA PHE A 605 -2.95 -19.65 -27.50
C PHE A 605 -4.34 -20.03 -28.02
N MET A 606 -4.75 -19.57 -29.20
CA MET A 606 -6.06 -19.94 -29.76
C MET A 606 -6.14 -21.41 -30.19
N ARG A 607 -5.04 -21.97 -30.72
CA ARG A 607 -4.98 -23.36 -31.21
C ARG A 607 -4.74 -24.39 -30.10
N GLY A 608 -4.03 -24.02 -29.04
CA GLY A 608 -3.61 -24.94 -27.97
C GLY A 608 -4.70 -25.23 -26.93
N TYR A 609 -4.52 -26.35 -26.22
CA TYR A 609 -5.25 -26.69 -25.00
C TYR A 609 -4.36 -26.42 -23.79
N PHE A 610 -4.94 -25.83 -22.74
CA PHE A 610 -4.21 -25.29 -21.59
C PHE A 610 -4.84 -25.80 -20.29
N ASP A 611 -4.80 -27.13 -20.09
CA ASP A 611 -5.57 -27.76 -19.02
C ASP A 611 -4.97 -27.60 -17.62
N HIS A 612 -3.67 -27.32 -17.54
CA HIS A 612 -2.96 -27.09 -16.29
C HIS A 612 -2.79 -25.60 -15.94
N ILE A 613 -3.12 -24.70 -16.87
CA ILE A 613 -3.04 -23.25 -16.66
C ILE A 613 -4.17 -22.78 -15.74
N GLN A 614 -3.79 -22.02 -14.72
CA GLN A 614 -4.72 -21.38 -13.80
C GLN A 614 -4.70 -19.86 -13.95
N HIS A 615 -3.53 -19.26 -14.13
CA HIS A 615 -3.37 -17.80 -14.21
C HIS A 615 -2.97 -17.37 -15.61
N ILE A 616 -3.54 -16.28 -16.11
CA ILE A 616 -3.25 -15.74 -17.44
C ILE A 616 -2.94 -14.23 -17.33
N ILE A 617 -1.80 -13.83 -17.90
CA ILE A 617 -1.42 -12.45 -18.10
C ILE A 617 -1.37 -12.19 -19.61
N ILE A 618 -2.05 -11.15 -20.06
CA ILE A 618 -2.12 -10.78 -21.47
C ILE A 618 -1.47 -9.41 -21.62
N ASP A 619 -0.45 -9.31 -22.46
CA ASP A 619 0.27 -8.05 -22.72
C ASP A 619 0.06 -7.58 -24.17
N GLU A 620 0.10 -6.27 -24.37
CA GLU A 620 -0.14 -5.60 -25.65
C GLU A 620 -1.49 -6.02 -26.30
N ALA A 621 -2.52 -6.22 -25.48
CA ALA A 621 -3.80 -6.83 -25.90
C ALA A 621 -4.57 -6.03 -26.97
N GLN A 622 -4.29 -4.73 -27.11
CA GLN A 622 -4.86 -3.89 -28.16
C GLN A 622 -4.44 -4.32 -29.57
N ASN A 623 -3.34 -5.07 -29.69
CA ASN A 623 -2.78 -5.54 -30.97
C ASN A 623 -3.25 -6.96 -31.36
N PHE A 624 -4.09 -7.58 -30.53
CA PHE A 624 -4.64 -8.90 -30.82
C PHE A 624 -5.69 -8.82 -31.92
N ARG A 625 -5.92 -9.91 -32.65
CA ARG A 625 -6.97 -9.98 -33.68
C ARG A 625 -7.94 -11.13 -33.43
N THR A 626 -9.18 -10.95 -33.87
CA THR A 626 -10.26 -11.95 -33.74
C THR A 626 -10.28 -13.01 -34.85
N GLU A 627 -9.33 -12.99 -35.78
CA GLU A 627 -9.28 -13.90 -36.93
C GLU A 627 -9.18 -15.39 -36.55
N ASP A 628 -8.57 -15.71 -35.40
CA ASP A 628 -8.50 -17.08 -34.87
C ASP A 628 -9.55 -17.35 -33.76
N GLY A 629 -10.54 -16.46 -33.59
CA GLY A 629 -11.63 -16.57 -32.62
C GLY A 629 -11.57 -15.58 -31.43
N TYR A 630 -12.47 -15.77 -30.45
CA TYR A 630 -12.63 -14.88 -29.29
C TYR A 630 -11.65 -15.22 -28.15
N TRP A 631 -10.43 -14.67 -28.23
CA TRP A 631 -9.38 -14.92 -27.24
C TRP A 631 -9.73 -14.48 -25.82
N TYR A 632 -10.44 -13.36 -25.64
CA TYR A 632 -10.81 -12.84 -24.32
C TYR A 632 -11.75 -13.82 -23.61
N TRP A 633 -12.73 -14.37 -24.34
CA TRP A 633 -13.62 -15.40 -23.82
C TRP A 633 -12.85 -16.67 -23.46
N LYS A 634 -11.90 -17.12 -24.30
CA LYS A 634 -11.05 -18.28 -23.99
C LYS A 634 -10.24 -18.08 -22.70
N ALA A 635 -9.61 -16.92 -22.53
CA ALA A 635 -8.83 -16.61 -21.34
C ALA A 635 -9.70 -16.57 -20.07
N LYS A 636 -10.88 -15.95 -20.16
CA LYS A 636 -11.85 -15.91 -19.08
C LYS A 636 -12.33 -17.31 -18.68
N THR A 637 -12.67 -18.14 -19.66
CA THR A 637 -13.08 -19.53 -19.41
C THR A 637 -11.99 -20.34 -18.72
N ILE A 638 -10.71 -20.21 -19.11
CA ILE A 638 -9.60 -20.94 -18.47
C ILE A 638 -9.42 -20.50 -17.02
N THR A 639 -9.35 -19.18 -16.77
CA THR A 639 -9.17 -18.65 -15.42
C THR A 639 -10.36 -18.90 -14.49
N GLN A 640 -11.55 -19.21 -15.02
CA GLN A 640 -12.76 -19.48 -14.21
C GLN A 640 -13.06 -20.98 -14.01
N ARG A 641 -12.19 -21.90 -14.47
CA ARG A 641 -12.44 -23.36 -14.36
C ARG A 641 -12.59 -23.84 -12.91
N GLU A 642 -11.76 -23.35 -12.00
CA GLU A 642 -11.79 -23.71 -10.59
C GLU A 642 -12.80 -22.84 -9.83
N LYS A 643 -13.93 -23.43 -9.40
CA LYS A 643 -15.02 -22.70 -8.72
C LYS A 643 -14.60 -22.11 -7.36
N ASP A 644 -13.79 -22.86 -6.61
CA ASP A 644 -13.39 -22.46 -5.25
C ASP A 644 -12.15 -21.56 -5.21
N CYS A 645 -11.33 -21.58 -6.27
CA CYS A 645 -10.16 -20.71 -6.42
C CYS A 645 -9.95 -20.25 -7.88
N PRO A 646 -10.74 -19.25 -8.34
CA PRO A 646 -10.56 -18.70 -9.68
C PRO A 646 -9.14 -18.20 -9.91
N GLY A 647 -8.63 -18.44 -11.10
CA GLY A 647 -7.38 -17.91 -11.62
C GLY A 647 -7.31 -16.38 -11.65
N VAL A 648 -6.12 -15.87 -11.99
CA VAL A 648 -5.90 -14.43 -12.16
C VAL A 648 -5.84 -14.14 -13.66
N LEU A 649 -6.64 -13.18 -14.14
CA LEU A 649 -6.68 -12.68 -15.51
C LEU A 649 -6.36 -11.18 -15.50
N TRP A 650 -5.13 -10.79 -15.79
CA TRP A 650 -4.77 -9.38 -15.93
C TRP A 650 -4.38 -9.06 -17.37
N ILE A 651 -4.92 -7.95 -17.88
CA ILE A 651 -4.81 -7.56 -19.29
C ILE A 651 -4.17 -6.17 -19.35
N PHE A 652 -2.99 -6.09 -19.94
CA PHE A 652 -2.24 -4.85 -20.15
C PHE A 652 -2.47 -4.35 -21.58
N LEU A 653 -2.81 -3.06 -21.70
CA LEU A 653 -3.11 -2.46 -23.00
C LEU A 653 -2.83 -0.96 -23.08
N ASP A 654 -2.64 -0.49 -24.31
CA ASP A 654 -2.42 0.90 -24.67
C ASP A 654 -2.96 1.22 -26.06
N TYR A 655 -4.11 1.88 -26.13
CA TYR A 655 -4.74 2.19 -27.42
C TYR A 655 -3.94 3.18 -28.27
N PHE A 656 -3.03 3.99 -27.70
CA PHE A 656 -2.15 4.84 -28.51
C PHE A 656 -1.14 4.01 -29.31
N GLN A 657 -0.88 2.76 -28.90
CA GLN A 657 0.05 1.85 -29.56
C GLN A 657 -0.64 0.80 -30.45
N THR A 658 -1.92 0.98 -30.79
CA THR A 658 -2.66 0.08 -31.68
C THR A 658 -2.06 0.03 -33.08
N SER A 659 -1.71 -1.17 -33.57
CA SER A 659 -0.96 -1.36 -34.82
C SER A 659 -1.79 -1.78 -36.05
N HIS A 660 -3.12 -1.85 -35.93
CA HIS A 660 -4.03 -2.27 -37.01
C HIS A 660 -5.43 -1.67 -36.82
N LEU A 661 -6.29 -1.69 -37.85
CA LEU A 661 -7.70 -1.25 -37.77
C LEU A 661 -8.71 -2.39 -37.52
N GLY A 662 -8.26 -3.65 -37.54
CA GLY A 662 -9.13 -4.81 -37.27
C GLY A 662 -9.69 -4.83 -35.84
N ARG A 663 -10.71 -5.67 -35.61
CA ARG A 663 -11.29 -5.90 -34.28
C ARG A 663 -10.28 -6.58 -33.36
N SER A 664 -10.06 -5.99 -32.18
CA SER A 664 -9.07 -6.49 -31.23
C SER A 664 -9.55 -7.71 -30.44
N GLY A 665 -10.87 -7.87 -30.27
CA GLY A 665 -11.46 -8.89 -29.41
C GLY A 665 -11.55 -8.49 -27.94
N LEU A 666 -11.10 -7.28 -27.59
CA LEU A 666 -11.34 -6.67 -26.29
C LEU A 666 -12.84 -6.37 -26.10
N PRO A 667 -13.39 -6.47 -24.88
CA PRO A 667 -14.72 -5.96 -24.59
C PRO A 667 -14.75 -4.43 -24.79
N LEU A 668 -15.96 -3.85 -24.92
CA LEU A 668 -16.13 -2.41 -25.01
C LEU A 668 -15.49 -1.72 -23.79
N LEU A 669 -14.98 -0.50 -23.96
CA LEU A 669 -14.29 0.26 -22.89
C LEU A 669 -15.16 0.38 -21.62
N SER A 670 -16.48 0.51 -21.76
CA SER A 670 -17.44 0.56 -20.65
C SER A 670 -17.56 -0.75 -19.87
N ALA A 671 -17.17 -1.88 -20.47
CA ALA A 671 -17.19 -3.21 -19.86
C ALA A 671 -15.79 -3.67 -19.38
N GLN A 672 -14.77 -2.81 -19.50
CA GLN A 672 -13.41 -3.08 -19.00
C GLN A 672 -13.32 -2.62 -17.53
N TYR A 673 -14.02 -3.29 -16.63
CA TYR A 673 -13.93 -3.04 -15.18
C TYR A 673 -13.79 -4.36 -14.40
N PRO A 674 -13.00 -4.37 -13.31
CA PRO A 674 -12.22 -3.24 -12.77
C PRO A 674 -11.01 -2.88 -13.65
N ARG A 675 -10.61 -1.60 -13.65
CA ARG A 675 -9.45 -1.10 -14.41
C ARG A 675 -8.60 -0.13 -13.62
N GLU A 676 -7.33 -0.03 -13.99
CA GLU A 676 -6.35 0.90 -13.46
C GLU A 676 -5.63 1.62 -14.59
N GLU A 677 -5.28 2.88 -14.37
CA GLU A 677 -4.69 3.75 -15.38
C GLU A 677 -3.28 4.22 -14.96
N LEU A 678 -2.27 3.78 -15.70
CA LEU A 678 -0.87 4.18 -15.56
C LEU A 678 -0.62 5.44 -16.39
N THR A 679 -0.88 6.60 -15.78
CA THR A 679 -0.76 7.92 -16.42
C THR A 679 0.65 8.52 -16.31
N ARG A 680 1.56 7.91 -15.54
CA ARG A 680 2.92 8.42 -15.38
C ARG A 680 3.94 7.70 -16.26
N VAL A 681 4.61 8.47 -17.13
CA VAL A 681 5.64 7.98 -18.05
C VAL A 681 7.03 8.22 -17.45
N VAL A 682 7.85 7.18 -17.39
CA VAL A 682 9.13 7.19 -16.63
C VAL A 682 10.34 6.64 -17.40
N ARG A 683 10.17 6.24 -18.66
CA ARG A 683 11.19 5.45 -19.37
C ARG A 683 11.95 6.14 -20.47
N ASN A 684 11.29 7.06 -21.17
CA ASN A 684 11.88 7.72 -22.33
C ASN A 684 12.59 9.00 -21.89
N ALA A 685 13.69 9.34 -22.56
CA ALA A 685 14.35 10.63 -22.44
C ALA A 685 13.40 11.78 -22.78
N ASP A 686 13.67 12.97 -22.22
CA ASP A 686 12.76 14.11 -22.28
C ASP A 686 12.40 14.46 -23.74
N GLU A 687 13.36 14.47 -24.68
CA GLU A 687 13.12 14.78 -26.09
C GLU A 687 12.31 13.71 -26.84
N ILE A 688 12.33 12.46 -26.36
CA ILE A 688 11.54 11.34 -26.90
C ILE A 688 10.13 11.39 -26.33
N ALA A 689 10.00 11.68 -25.04
CA ALA A 689 8.72 11.86 -24.37
C ALA A 689 7.90 13.00 -25.01
N GLU A 690 8.53 14.15 -25.30
CA GLU A 690 7.90 15.26 -26.01
C GLU A 690 7.40 14.85 -27.40
N TYR A 691 8.19 14.06 -28.13
CA TYR A 691 7.78 13.55 -29.44
C TYR A 691 6.55 12.64 -29.35
N ILE A 692 6.55 11.73 -28.39
CA ILE A 692 5.40 10.84 -28.14
C ILE A 692 4.16 11.66 -27.81
N GLN A 693 4.27 12.70 -26.97
CA GLN A 693 3.16 13.60 -26.65
C GLN A 693 2.59 14.28 -27.90
N GLN A 694 3.46 14.78 -28.78
CA GLN A 694 3.04 15.43 -30.04
C GLN A 694 2.28 14.46 -30.95
N GLU A 695 2.76 13.23 -31.11
CA GLU A 695 2.05 12.22 -31.91
C GLU A 695 0.74 11.75 -31.25
N MET A 696 0.69 11.67 -29.91
CA MET A 696 -0.56 11.39 -29.19
C MET A 696 -1.60 12.48 -29.40
N GLN A 697 -1.18 13.75 -29.44
CA GLN A 697 -2.07 14.87 -29.70
C GLN A 697 -2.69 14.78 -31.11
N ARG A 698 -1.91 14.37 -32.11
CA ARG A 698 -2.43 14.12 -33.48
C ARG A 698 -3.48 13.03 -33.52
N ILE A 699 -3.34 11.98 -32.70
CA ILE A 699 -4.35 10.92 -32.56
C ILE A 699 -5.61 11.47 -31.89
N ILE A 700 -5.50 12.38 -30.93
CA ILE A 700 -6.67 12.98 -30.28
C ILE A 700 -7.45 13.86 -31.26
N GLU A 701 -6.74 14.62 -32.09
CA GLU A 701 -7.34 15.46 -33.12
C GLU A 701 -8.04 14.64 -34.21
N ASN A 702 -7.45 13.50 -34.61
CA ASN A 702 -7.99 12.61 -35.64
C ASN A 702 -7.87 11.13 -35.21
N PRO A 703 -8.76 10.65 -34.33
CA PRO A 703 -8.64 9.31 -33.77
C PRO A 703 -9.00 8.24 -34.80
N PRO A 704 -8.18 7.17 -34.93
CA PRO A 704 -8.56 5.98 -35.67
C PRO A 704 -9.87 5.38 -35.16
N VAL A 705 -10.67 4.80 -36.07
CA VAL A 705 -12.03 4.28 -35.79
C VAL A 705 -12.06 3.23 -34.67
N ASN A 706 -10.95 2.54 -34.42
CA ASN A 706 -10.85 1.47 -33.44
C ASN A 706 -10.28 1.91 -32.08
N ILE A 707 -9.97 3.20 -31.88
CA ILE A 707 -9.59 3.74 -30.58
C ILE A 707 -10.83 4.29 -29.88
N PRO A 708 -11.18 3.78 -28.68
CA PRO A 708 -12.32 4.31 -27.93
C PRO A 708 -12.10 5.77 -27.53
N HIS A 709 -13.01 6.67 -27.92
CA HIS A 709 -12.90 8.10 -27.58
C HIS A 709 -12.76 8.36 -26.06
N GLY A 710 -13.48 7.59 -25.23
CA GLY A 710 -13.40 7.71 -23.78
C GLY A 710 -12.01 7.39 -23.19
N TYR A 711 -11.18 6.63 -23.91
CA TYR A 711 -9.80 6.36 -23.48
C TYR A 711 -8.89 7.58 -23.68
N LEU A 712 -9.14 8.42 -24.69
CA LEU A 712 -8.28 9.55 -25.04
C LEU A 712 -8.18 10.60 -23.91
N ALA A 713 -9.16 10.65 -23.01
CA ALA A 713 -9.16 11.50 -21.82
C ALA A 713 -7.96 11.25 -20.89
N ILE A 714 -7.37 10.05 -20.93
CA ILE A 714 -6.22 9.66 -20.10
C ILE A 714 -5.00 10.58 -20.28
N LEU A 715 -4.86 11.25 -21.45
CA LEU A 715 -3.76 12.19 -21.68
C LEU A 715 -3.86 13.43 -20.78
N SER A 716 -5.07 13.88 -20.45
CA SER A 716 -5.27 15.03 -19.56
C SER A 716 -4.75 14.79 -18.13
N GLU A 717 -4.62 13.53 -17.75
CA GLU A 717 -4.09 13.09 -16.45
C GLU A 717 -2.62 12.67 -16.51
N ALA A 718 -1.99 12.78 -17.68
CA ALA A 718 -0.63 12.30 -17.92
C ALA A 718 0.41 13.10 -17.16
N LYS A 719 1.37 12.40 -16.55
CA LYS A 719 2.51 13.00 -15.87
C LYS A 719 3.81 12.47 -16.45
N TRP A 720 4.68 13.37 -16.91
CA TRP A 720 5.96 13.01 -17.52
C TRP A 720 7.07 13.27 -16.51
N ALA A 721 7.89 12.26 -16.24
CA ALA A 721 9.01 12.42 -15.30
C ALA A 721 10.19 13.11 -16.01
N PRO A 722 10.57 14.34 -15.63
CA PRO A 722 11.67 15.05 -16.28
C PRO A 722 13.04 14.54 -15.81
N GLY A 723 14.10 14.84 -16.57
CA GLY A 723 15.49 14.71 -16.13
C GLY A 723 16.20 13.45 -16.62
N VAL A 724 15.77 12.86 -17.73
CA VAL A 724 16.57 11.86 -18.46
C VAL A 724 17.09 12.51 -19.72
N SER A 725 18.39 12.85 -19.74
CA SER A 725 19.05 13.40 -20.93
C SER A 725 19.12 12.36 -22.04
N GLY A 726 18.77 12.76 -23.25
CA GLY A 726 18.80 11.91 -24.43
C GLY A 726 18.93 12.70 -25.73
N ASN A 727 18.55 12.07 -26.83
CA ASN A 727 18.53 12.75 -28.13
C ASN A 727 17.40 12.21 -29.00
N LYS A 728 16.66 13.10 -29.66
CA LYS A 728 15.76 12.77 -30.75
C LYS A 728 16.14 13.53 -32.02
N LYS A 729 16.38 12.82 -33.13
CA LYS A 729 16.57 13.42 -34.47
C LYS A 729 15.59 12.86 -35.49
N ILE A 730 15.00 13.74 -36.29
CA ILE A 730 14.18 13.39 -37.45
C ILE A 730 14.92 13.88 -38.70
N ILE A 731 15.17 12.97 -39.63
CA ILE A 731 15.95 13.18 -40.83
C ILE A 731 15.06 12.85 -42.03
N LYS A 732 15.01 13.72 -43.04
CA LYS A 732 14.12 13.58 -44.20
C LYS A 732 14.92 13.48 -45.50
N ASN A 733 14.37 12.78 -46.49
CA ASN A 733 14.87 12.76 -47.88
C ASN A 733 16.30 12.19 -48.03
N TRP A 734 16.61 11.14 -47.27
CA TRP A 734 17.90 10.45 -47.38
C TRP A 734 17.79 9.19 -48.21
N THR A 735 18.84 8.87 -48.97
CA THR A 735 18.94 7.61 -49.71
C THR A 735 19.31 6.45 -48.77
N MET A 736 19.03 5.22 -49.18
CA MET A 736 19.38 4.02 -48.43
C MET A 736 20.87 3.99 -48.04
N GLU A 737 21.77 4.36 -48.95
CA GLU A 737 23.22 4.37 -48.71
C GLU A 737 23.62 5.39 -47.64
N GLN A 738 23.01 6.58 -47.66
CA GLN A 738 23.24 7.61 -46.66
C GLN A 738 22.74 7.14 -45.28
N ILE A 739 21.55 6.54 -45.21
CA ILE A 739 20.96 6.03 -43.97
C ILE A 739 21.86 4.94 -43.37
N VAL A 740 22.22 3.93 -44.18
CA VAL A 740 23.03 2.79 -43.74
C VAL A 740 24.41 3.25 -43.25
N THR A 741 25.03 4.19 -43.95
CA THR A 741 26.32 4.76 -43.54
C THR A 741 26.21 5.49 -42.20
N PHE A 742 25.19 6.33 -42.05
CA PHE A 742 24.95 7.07 -40.81
C PHE A 742 24.64 6.16 -39.62
N VAL A 743 23.82 5.12 -39.80
CA VAL A 743 23.54 4.14 -38.74
C VAL A 743 24.85 3.47 -38.30
N ALA A 744 25.68 3.01 -39.24
CA ALA A 744 26.94 2.36 -38.92
C ALA A 744 27.93 3.29 -38.20
N ASP A 745 28.05 4.55 -38.63
CA ASP A 745 28.91 5.55 -37.99
C ASP A 745 28.40 5.95 -36.60
N THR A 746 27.09 6.10 -36.44
CA THR A 746 26.47 6.43 -35.16
C THR A 746 26.62 5.29 -34.16
N CYS A 747 26.46 4.03 -34.60
CA CYS A 747 26.71 2.86 -33.76
C CYS A 747 28.16 2.81 -33.26
N ARG A 748 29.14 3.03 -34.15
CA ARG A 748 30.56 3.10 -33.76
C ARG A 748 30.79 4.18 -32.68
N PHE A 749 30.27 5.38 -32.91
CA PHE A 749 30.38 6.51 -31.98
C PHE A 749 29.82 6.19 -30.58
N PHE A 750 28.71 5.44 -30.51
CA PHE A 750 28.13 5.00 -29.24
C PHE A 750 28.97 3.89 -28.58
N PHE A 751 29.50 2.94 -29.36
CA PHE A 751 30.31 1.85 -28.81
C PHE A 751 31.65 2.34 -28.25
N GLU A 752 32.25 3.36 -28.87
CA GLU A 752 33.41 4.08 -28.32
C GLU A 752 33.11 4.77 -26.97
N ARG A 753 31.83 5.01 -26.64
CA ARG A 753 31.36 5.58 -25.37
C ARG A 753 30.84 4.55 -24.37
N GLY A 754 31.04 3.25 -24.64
CA GLY A 754 30.69 2.18 -23.73
C GLY A 754 29.28 1.59 -23.88
N TYR A 755 28.52 1.99 -24.91
CA TYR A 755 27.31 1.26 -25.29
C TYR A 755 27.67 -0.10 -25.91
N SER A 756 26.78 -1.08 -25.77
CA SER A 756 26.96 -2.41 -26.37
C SER A 756 26.03 -2.59 -27.58
N PRO A 757 26.35 -3.49 -28.52
CA PRO A 757 25.46 -3.87 -29.62
C PRO A 757 24.03 -4.20 -29.18
N LYS A 758 23.87 -4.85 -28.02
CA LYS A 758 22.56 -5.20 -27.44
C LYS A 758 21.71 -3.98 -27.06
N ASP A 759 22.30 -2.79 -27.01
CA ASP A 759 21.61 -1.54 -26.69
C ASP A 759 20.96 -0.89 -27.91
N VAL A 760 21.15 -1.45 -29.11
CA VAL A 760 20.74 -0.87 -30.39
C VAL A 760 19.65 -1.71 -31.07
N ALA A 761 18.61 -1.04 -31.55
CA ALA A 761 17.67 -1.60 -32.52
C ALA A 761 17.53 -0.70 -33.76
N VAL A 762 17.41 -1.33 -34.92
CA VAL A 762 17.04 -0.72 -36.20
C VAL A 762 15.68 -1.29 -36.59
N LEU A 763 14.69 -0.41 -36.70
CA LEU A 763 13.29 -0.77 -36.90
C LEU A 763 12.79 -0.23 -38.24
N VAL A 764 12.30 -1.13 -39.09
CA VAL A 764 11.69 -0.83 -40.40
C VAL A 764 10.18 -1.11 -40.37
N SER A 765 9.46 -0.84 -41.45
CA SER A 765 8.00 -0.97 -41.47
C SER A 765 7.54 -2.42 -41.52
N THR A 766 8.20 -3.23 -42.33
CA THR A 766 7.77 -4.60 -42.64
C THR A 766 8.94 -5.58 -42.65
N THR A 767 8.64 -6.88 -42.51
CA THR A 767 9.67 -7.93 -42.62
C THR A 767 10.29 -8.02 -44.02
N ARG A 768 9.58 -7.60 -45.07
CA ARG A 768 10.15 -7.51 -46.43
C ARG A 768 11.24 -6.42 -46.52
N GLU A 769 11.03 -5.31 -45.83
CA GLU A 769 12.06 -4.25 -45.74
C GLU A 769 13.26 -4.71 -44.90
N VAL A 770 13.06 -5.55 -43.88
CA VAL A 770 14.18 -6.13 -43.11
C VAL A 770 15.16 -6.82 -44.06
N GLU A 771 14.66 -7.67 -44.95
CA GLU A 771 15.49 -8.38 -45.95
C GLU A 771 16.25 -7.39 -46.85
N HIS A 772 15.60 -6.30 -47.25
CA HIS A 772 16.19 -5.27 -48.10
C HIS A 772 17.36 -4.53 -47.40
N TYR A 773 17.18 -4.14 -46.14
CA TYR A 773 18.21 -3.42 -45.38
C TYR A 773 19.28 -4.34 -44.77
N TRP A 774 19.01 -5.64 -44.64
CA TRP A 774 19.90 -6.58 -43.96
C TRP A 774 21.29 -6.63 -44.59
N HIS A 775 21.36 -6.81 -45.91
CA HIS A 775 22.63 -6.97 -46.62
C HIS A 775 23.50 -5.71 -46.55
N GLU A 776 22.92 -4.55 -46.88
CA GLU A 776 23.67 -3.29 -46.92
C GLU A 776 24.09 -2.83 -45.53
N LEU A 777 23.23 -2.97 -44.52
CA LEU A 777 23.57 -2.62 -43.14
C LEU A 777 24.66 -3.54 -42.58
N SER A 778 24.56 -4.85 -42.82
CA SER A 778 25.59 -5.82 -42.43
C SER A 778 26.95 -5.49 -43.07
N LYS A 779 26.96 -5.13 -44.36
CA LYS A 779 28.16 -4.71 -45.08
C LYS A 779 28.77 -3.44 -44.49
N ALA A 780 27.96 -2.43 -44.18
CA ALA A 780 28.42 -1.18 -43.59
C ALA A 780 28.97 -1.38 -42.16
N LEU A 781 28.30 -2.16 -41.32
CA LEU A 781 28.75 -2.48 -39.96
C LEU A 781 30.07 -3.27 -39.97
N ARG A 782 30.23 -4.24 -40.88
CA ARG A 782 31.48 -5.00 -41.06
C ARG A 782 32.65 -4.11 -41.45
N LYS A 783 32.47 -3.20 -42.40
CA LYS A 783 33.49 -2.19 -42.77
C LYS A 783 33.92 -1.37 -41.57
N LYS A 784 33.02 -1.17 -40.61
CA LYS A 784 33.28 -0.37 -39.41
C LYS A 784 33.82 -1.19 -38.22
N ARG A 785 34.06 -2.50 -38.39
CA ARG A 785 34.47 -3.48 -37.34
C ARG A 785 33.44 -3.63 -36.21
N VAL A 786 32.17 -3.46 -36.54
CA VAL A 786 31.04 -3.57 -35.60
C VAL A 786 30.42 -4.98 -35.68
N VAL A 787 29.91 -5.49 -34.55
CA VAL A 787 29.29 -6.82 -34.39
C VAL A 787 28.10 -7.04 -35.33
N GLY A 788 27.78 -8.31 -35.64
CA GLY A 788 26.73 -8.71 -36.57
C GLY A 788 25.30 -8.41 -36.13
N LEU A 789 24.37 -8.47 -37.10
CA LEU A 789 22.94 -8.26 -36.92
C LEU A 789 22.24 -9.53 -36.42
N SER A 790 21.16 -9.37 -35.66
CA SER A 790 20.18 -10.40 -35.35
C SER A 790 18.76 -9.88 -35.59
N ASP A 791 17.80 -10.79 -35.72
CA ASP A 791 16.38 -10.42 -35.61
C ASP A 791 15.99 -10.30 -34.13
N ALA A 792 14.76 -9.88 -33.85
CA ALA A 792 14.30 -9.74 -32.47
C ALA A 792 14.01 -11.08 -31.77
N SER A 793 14.22 -12.23 -32.43
CA SER A 793 14.01 -13.55 -31.80
C SER A 793 15.11 -13.89 -30.79
N ASP A 794 16.31 -13.32 -30.96
CA ASP A 794 17.44 -13.39 -30.03
C ASP A 794 17.69 -12.02 -29.38
N MET A 795 16.96 -11.76 -28.29
CA MET A 795 17.05 -10.51 -27.52
C MET A 795 18.19 -10.52 -26.50
N SER A 796 18.77 -11.69 -26.24
CA SER A 796 19.78 -11.98 -25.22
C SER A 796 21.20 -11.87 -25.78
N GLY A 797 21.35 -12.05 -27.09
CA GLY A 797 22.62 -11.92 -27.81
C GLY A 797 23.17 -10.50 -27.79
N ASP A 798 24.50 -10.40 -27.76
CA ASP A 798 25.23 -9.13 -27.87
C ASP A 798 25.31 -8.68 -29.35
N ARG A 799 24.15 -8.37 -29.94
CA ARG A 799 23.98 -8.03 -31.35
C ARG A 799 23.02 -6.87 -31.55
N ILE A 800 23.19 -6.16 -32.66
CA ILE A 800 22.26 -5.11 -33.09
C ILE A 800 21.01 -5.80 -33.66
N VAL A 801 19.84 -5.43 -33.17
CA VAL A 801 18.57 -5.97 -33.66
C VAL A 801 18.13 -5.21 -34.92
N LEU A 802 17.83 -5.92 -36.01
CA LEU A 802 17.13 -5.37 -37.17
C LEU A 802 15.81 -6.13 -37.36
N ASP A 803 14.68 -5.45 -37.14
CA ASP A 803 13.35 -6.07 -37.28
C ASP A 803 12.30 -5.00 -37.65
N SER A 804 11.04 -5.41 -37.81
CA SER A 804 9.92 -4.50 -38.01
C SER A 804 9.43 -3.88 -36.69
N VAL A 805 8.88 -2.66 -36.76
CA VAL A 805 8.27 -1.98 -35.60
C VAL A 805 7.21 -2.87 -34.91
N ARG A 806 6.41 -3.60 -35.70
CA ARG A 806 5.35 -4.47 -35.17
C ARG A 806 5.90 -5.65 -34.39
N ARG A 807 6.92 -6.36 -34.92
CA ARG A 807 7.56 -7.50 -34.24
C ARG A 807 8.30 -7.09 -32.97
N PHE A 808 8.81 -5.85 -32.93
CA PHE A 808 9.52 -5.31 -31.77
C PHE A 808 8.60 -4.69 -30.70
N SER A 809 7.28 -4.75 -30.86
CA SER A 809 6.36 -4.19 -29.85
C SER A 809 6.45 -4.97 -28.54
N GLY A 810 6.40 -4.23 -27.43
CA GLY A 810 6.65 -4.71 -26.06
C GLY A 810 8.13 -4.77 -25.66
N LEU A 811 9.07 -4.58 -26.60
CA LEU A 811 10.51 -4.62 -26.35
C LEU A 811 11.11 -3.22 -26.33
N GLU A 812 12.34 -3.07 -25.81
CA GLU A 812 13.00 -1.77 -25.66
C GLU A 812 14.53 -1.85 -25.74
N ARG A 813 15.13 -0.74 -26.18
CA ARG A 813 16.58 -0.54 -26.37
C ARG A 813 16.98 0.89 -25.99
N ASN A 814 18.25 1.12 -25.68
CA ASN A 814 18.71 2.48 -25.36
C ASN A 814 18.72 3.36 -26.61
N ILE A 815 19.12 2.80 -27.74
CA ILE A 815 19.26 3.47 -29.03
C ILE A 815 18.34 2.80 -30.06
N VAL A 816 17.50 3.57 -30.72
CA VAL A 816 16.60 3.08 -31.78
C VAL A 816 16.71 3.94 -33.03
N PHE A 817 16.87 3.28 -34.18
CA PHE A 817 16.81 3.87 -35.51
C PHE A 817 15.53 3.40 -36.21
N GLY A 818 14.58 4.29 -36.49
CA GLY A 818 13.40 4.00 -37.30
C GLY A 818 13.63 4.41 -38.76
N ILE A 819 13.61 3.47 -39.69
CA ILE A 819 13.84 3.73 -41.12
C ILE A 819 12.53 3.65 -41.89
N HIS A 820 12.13 4.78 -42.48
CA HIS A 820 10.92 4.98 -43.27
C HIS A 820 9.69 4.25 -42.70
N PRO A 821 9.27 4.51 -41.45
CA PRO A 821 8.09 3.89 -40.87
C PRO A 821 6.85 4.26 -41.69
N ARG A 822 6.31 3.28 -42.43
CA ARG A 822 5.13 3.38 -43.28
C ARG A 822 4.11 2.33 -42.87
N THR A 823 2.85 2.63 -43.13
CA THR A 823 1.73 1.72 -42.94
C THR A 823 0.84 1.81 -44.17
N THR A 824 0.21 0.68 -44.53
CA THR A 824 -0.75 0.63 -45.64
C THR A 824 -1.97 1.49 -45.39
N ASP A 825 -2.27 1.75 -44.12
CA ASP A 825 -3.35 2.62 -43.69
C ASP A 825 -2.78 3.90 -43.05
N PRO A 826 -2.94 5.08 -43.69
CA PRO A 826 -2.42 6.34 -43.18
C PRO A 826 -3.00 6.74 -41.81
N ALA A 827 -4.21 6.28 -41.46
CA ALA A 827 -4.88 6.67 -40.22
C ALA A 827 -4.13 6.17 -38.96
N ILE A 828 -3.42 5.05 -39.06
CA ILE A 828 -2.65 4.48 -37.93
C ILE A 828 -1.16 4.86 -37.96
N LEU A 829 -0.73 5.74 -38.88
CA LEU A 829 0.68 6.14 -38.96
C LEU A 829 1.17 6.79 -37.65
N PRO A 830 0.42 7.71 -37.00
CA PRO A 830 0.80 8.25 -35.69
C PRO A 830 0.97 7.14 -34.62
N ASN A 831 0.10 6.13 -34.58
CA ASN A 831 0.21 5.01 -33.66
C ASN A 831 1.49 4.19 -33.89
N ILE A 832 1.87 3.96 -35.15
CA ILE A 832 3.11 3.27 -35.49
C ILE A 832 4.33 4.10 -35.08
N LEU A 833 4.30 5.42 -35.25
CA LEU A 833 5.37 6.32 -34.80
C LEU A 833 5.51 6.34 -33.28
N ILE A 834 4.39 6.35 -32.54
CA ILE A 834 4.40 6.21 -31.07
C ILE A 834 4.96 4.85 -30.68
N CYS A 835 4.52 3.79 -31.34
CA CYS A 835 5.02 2.45 -31.07
C CYS A 835 6.53 2.38 -31.28
N LEU A 836 7.06 2.90 -32.40
CA LEU A 836 8.49 3.02 -32.69
C LEU A 836 9.23 3.83 -31.62
N ALA A 837 8.79 5.06 -31.33
CA ALA A 837 9.46 5.97 -30.42
C ALA A 837 9.52 5.43 -28.99
N SER A 838 8.45 4.77 -28.54
CA SER A 838 8.38 4.20 -27.19
C SER A 838 9.41 3.09 -26.93
N ARG A 839 9.99 2.49 -27.99
CA ARG A 839 11.03 1.45 -27.87
C ARG A 839 12.41 2.02 -27.52
N ALA A 840 12.58 3.34 -27.63
CA ALA A 840 13.83 4.03 -27.39
C ALA A 840 13.89 4.64 -25.98
N LYS A 841 14.86 4.23 -25.16
CA LYS A 841 15.03 4.80 -23.81
C LYS A 841 15.75 6.14 -23.83
N GLN A 842 16.84 6.25 -24.61
CA GLN A 842 17.75 7.42 -24.55
C GLN A 842 17.91 8.12 -25.89
N HIS A 843 18.08 7.38 -26.98
CA HIS A 843 18.38 7.95 -28.29
C HIS A 843 17.43 7.42 -29.37
N LEU A 844 16.80 8.34 -30.10
CA LEU A 844 15.86 8.04 -31.17
C LEU A 844 16.24 8.78 -32.44
N TYR A 845 16.39 8.04 -33.54
CA TYR A 845 16.62 8.58 -34.87
C TYR A 845 15.52 8.08 -35.80
N ILE A 846 14.82 8.99 -36.48
CA ILE A 846 13.75 8.63 -37.42
C ILE A 846 14.12 9.17 -38.80
N PHE A 847 14.18 8.28 -39.79
CA PHE A 847 14.38 8.62 -41.20
C PHE A 847 13.02 8.56 -41.91
N LEU A 848 12.56 9.68 -42.46
CA LEU A 848 11.27 9.83 -43.14
C LEU A 848 11.42 9.93 -44.66
#